data_AF-A0A9P6J0D2-F1
#
_entry.id   AF-A0A9P6J0D2-F1
#
_cell.length_a   1.000
_cell.length_b   1.000
_cell.length_c   1.000
_cell.angle_alpha   90.00
_cell.angle_beta   90.00
_cell.angle_gamma   90.00
#
_symmetry.space_group_name_H-M   'P 1'
#
loop_
_entity.id
_entity.type
_entity.pdbx_description
1 polymer ?
#
loop_
_entity_poly.entity_id
_entity_poly.type
_entity_poly.pdbx_seq_one_letter_code
_entity_poly.pdbx_strand_id
1 'polypeptide(L)'
;MSGRPSGVGNRSMHGQGGGLQRNGGGGTVRRNGTLSRGKTLSRPDRFQTPETMFKKRKENEPATCWVIFSRITTCWALPPFLRMCGMPDKQVQQAWREKFTLCFIIFLISGMVAFFTIGFPTLLCPKSQRQGAHTFARYGNMEFEGVFAINAKIYNFTAAGSTTPNTYPRGFIVDDYAPAQDVSNLFIHARNAPACVGLDSAAARFDNCLAPGGCPANKTATDADLLSTNKIALVPELKPGYDWEQMAMPELTNYMVIDGNVLNLDRYFALHRTPVPNDEVDTVLRYVRDMGFGKGGRDATKMFFRRESLKDSASCLVEKFGAGFIDKATPGCFASDLFIYVSLVVVLGIVMSRFAMAIIFDWFLSARLSRPPSKVKVQSIASAASSGTTIVAGGGGGGSGKVMVSPVSGALVQELHCVLLVTCYSEGESSLRTTIESLAATEYPDNKKLLFIICDGIITGSGNDRSTPEICSSLMELDPAFDSDPTPQSYLAVAAGSKQHNRAKVYAGYFRWKNKRVPTVLVVKCGNEEEHEKPKAGNRGKRDSQLILMNFFSRVTYNDRMTPLDYELFRKIQHLMQVTPDKFEIVLMVDADTKVYPSSLRLLLNCVNNDPLIMGLCGETKIANKRQSWVTAIQVFEYYISHHLGKGFESVFG
;
A
#
# COMPACT_ATOMS: atom_id res chain seq x y z
N MET A 1 48.09 11.18 -0.48
CA MET A 1 48.95 12.36 -0.21
C MET A 1 49.96 12.46 -1.35
N SER A 2 50.33 13.60 -1.91
CA SER A 2 49.82 14.99 -1.82
C SER A 2 50.51 15.83 -2.92
N GLY A 3 49.80 16.74 -3.62
CA GLY A 3 50.40 17.50 -4.74
C GLY A 3 49.53 18.63 -5.32
N ARG A 4 49.57 19.82 -4.70
CA ARG A 4 49.06 21.14 -5.13
C ARG A 4 49.69 22.22 -4.20
N PRO A 5 49.62 23.55 -4.48
CA PRO A 5 49.10 24.28 -5.65
C PRO A 5 50.23 24.45 -6.71
N SER A 6 50.40 25.46 -7.60
CA SER A 6 49.83 26.82 -7.88
C SER A 6 50.00 27.12 -9.40
N GLY A 7 49.71 28.27 -10.01
CA GLY A 7 49.10 29.57 -9.64
C GLY A 7 49.62 30.70 -10.55
N VAL A 8 48.80 31.75 -10.83
CA VAL A 8 49.08 32.89 -11.77
C VAL A 8 49.06 32.49 -13.27
N GLY A 9 48.55 33.26 -14.24
CA GLY A 9 47.78 34.53 -14.21
C GLY A 9 47.68 35.19 -15.62
N ASN A 10 46.96 36.33 -15.73
CA ASN A 10 46.72 37.15 -16.96
C ASN A 10 45.87 36.48 -18.09
N ARG A 11 45.08 37.21 -18.90
CA ARG A 11 44.52 38.58 -18.76
C ARG A 11 43.26 38.74 -19.65
N SER A 12 42.30 39.52 -19.20
CA SER A 12 41.18 40.02 -20.02
C SER A 12 41.53 41.34 -20.71
N MET A 13 40.93 41.61 -21.87
CA MET A 13 40.83 42.97 -22.42
C MET A 13 39.39 43.50 -22.34
N HIS A 14 39.27 44.82 -22.24
CA HIS A 14 38.00 45.51 -21.96
C HIS A 14 38.06 46.89 -22.63
N GLY A 15 36.95 47.33 -23.22
CA GLY A 15 36.92 48.54 -24.04
C GLY A 15 35.57 48.73 -24.70
N GLN A 16 34.68 49.41 -23.97
CA GLN A 16 33.90 50.60 -24.36
C GLN A 16 33.36 50.72 -25.82
N GLY A 17 32.17 51.27 -26.05
CA GLY A 17 31.22 51.87 -25.10
C GLY A 17 30.61 53.16 -25.64
N GLY A 18 29.31 53.15 -25.94
CA GLY A 18 28.57 54.31 -26.41
C GLY A 18 27.13 53.92 -26.75
N GLY A 19 26.16 54.77 -26.42
CA GLY A 19 24.75 54.53 -26.68
C GLY A 19 23.94 55.81 -26.59
N LEU A 20 22.78 55.87 -27.25
CA LEU A 20 21.94 57.06 -27.27
C LEU A 20 20.45 56.76 -27.56
N GLN A 21 19.61 57.22 -26.63
CA GLN A 21 18.21 57.64 -26.76
C GLN A 21 17.06 56.69 -27.18
N ARG A 22 15.88 57.05 -26.65
CA ARG A 22 14.54 56.50 -26.95
C ARG A 22 13.90 57.27 -28.11
N ASN A 23 13.20 56.54 -28.98
CA ASN A 23 11.86 56.88 -29.50
C ASN A 23 11.27 55.63 -30.20
N GLY A 24 9.95 55.48 -30.41
CA GLY A 24 8.87 56.38 -30.00
C GLY A 24 7.54 56.13 -30.73
N GLY A 25 6.95 54.93 -30.62
CA GLY A 25 5.62 54.59 -31.17
C GLY A 25 5.65 53.81 -32.50
N GLY A 26 4.70 52.88 -32.70
CA GLY A 26 4.69 52.03 -33.90
C GLY A 26 3.74 50.81 -33.92
N GLY A 27 2.44 51.00 -33.67
CA GLY A 27 1.37 50.11 -34.17
C GLY A 27 1.34 48.62 -33.76
N THR A 28 0.68 48.28 -32.64
CA THR A 28 0.35 46.89 -32.27
C THR A 28 -0.81 46.31 -33.08
N VAL A 29 -0.53 45.70 -34.23
CA VAL A 29 -1.52 44.88 -34.95
C VAL A 29 -1.71 43.52 -34.26
N ARG A 30 -2.59 43.48 -33.25
CA ARG A 30 -3.11 42.22 -32.71
C ARG A 30 -3.91 41.49 -33.80
N ARG A 31 -3.30 40.49 -34.44
CA ARG A 31 -4.08 39.40 -35.07
C ARG A 31 -4.82 38.67 -33.94
N ASN A 32 -6.13 38.91 -33.82
CA ASN A 32 -7.00 38.15 -32.93
C ASN A 32 -7.06 36.69 -33.42
N GLY A 33 -6.19 35.85 -32.88
CA GLY A 33 -6.25 34.41 -33.10
C GLY A 33 -7.54 33.86 -32.51
N THR A 34 -8.37 33.25 -33.35
CA THR A 34 -9.46 32.38 -32.90
C THR A 34 -8.90 31.31 -31.96
N LEU A 35 -9.55 31.10 -30.81
CA LEU A 35 -9.16 30.11 -29.80
C LEU A 35 -9.41 28.67 -30.29
N SER A 36 -8.62 28.22 -31.27
CA SER A 36 -8.33 26.81 -31.46
C SER A 36 -7.42 26.35 -30.33
N ARG A 37 -7.66 25.14 -29.82
CA ARG A 37 -6.62 24.35 -29.15
C ARG A 37 -5.40 24.33 -30.09
N GLY A 38 -4.26 24.84 -29.62
CA GLY A 38 -2.99 24.62 -30.31
C GLY A 38 -2.70 23.13 -30.34
N LYS A 39 -1.95 22.64 -31.34
CA LYS A 39 -1.44 21.27 -31.28
C LYS A 39 -0.67 21.10 -29.97
N THR A 40 -1.11 20.19 -29.11
CA THR A 40 -0.42 19.85 -27.86
C THR A 40 1.00 19.35 -28.13
N LEU A 41 1.19 18.68 -29.26
CA LEU A 41 2.48 18.44 -29.90
C LEU A 41 2.81 19.60 -30.85
N SER A 42 3.25 20.72 -30.29
CA SER A 42 3.81 21.84 -31.05
C SER A 42 5.14 21.40 -31.67
N ARG A 43 5.19 21.31 -33.01
CA ARG A 43 6.37 20.91 -33.80
C ARG A 43 7.61 21.69 -33.34
N PRO A 44 8.58 21.08 -32.65
CA PRO A 44 9.81 21.76 -32.26
C PRO A 44 10.62 22.13 -33.49
N ASP A 45 11.46 23.17 -33.38
CA ASP A 45 12.44 23.47 -34.42
C ASP A 45 13.43 22.31 -34.60
N ARG A 46 13.94 22.21 -35.84
CA ARG A 46 14.46 20.99 -36.50
C ARG A 46 15.76 20.38 -35.92
N PHE A 47 16.13 20.71 -34.69
CA PHE A 47 17.47 20.49 -34.12
C PHE A 47 17.53 19.67 -32.83
N GLN A 48 16.39 19.34 -32.20
CA GLN A 48 16.36 18.25 -31.24
C GLN A 48 16.05 16.93 -31.97
N THR A 49 17.10 16.15 -32.25
CA THR A 49 16.93 14.70 -32.38
C THR A 49 16.32 14.21 -31.07
N PRO A 50 15.15 13.55 -31.07
CA PRO A 50 14.64 12.95 -29.85
C PRO A 50 15.67 11.95 -29.34
N GLU A 51 15.99 11.96 -28.03
CA GLU A 51 16.77 10.87 -27.46
C GLU A 51 16.00 9.56 -27.75
N THR A 52 16.63 8.66 -28.50
CA THR A 52 16.06 7.33 -28.68
C THR A 52 15.93 6.71 -27.30
N MET A 53 14.71 6.40 -26.85
CA MET A 53 14.43 5.83 -25.51
C MET A 53 15.24 4.56 -25.20
N PHE A 54 15.87 3.98 -26.21
CA PHE A 54 16.98 3.04 -26.10
C PHE A 54 18.32 3.77 -26.09
N LYS A 55 18.75 4.24 -24.90
CA LYS A 55 20.18 4.40 -24.64
C LYS A 55 20.80 3.01 -24.75
N LYS A 56 21.41 2.71 -25.91
CA LYS A 56 21.87 1.35 -26.27
C LYS A 56 22.92 0.91 -25.25
N ARG A 57 22.51 0.04 -24.30
CA ARG A 57 23.43 -0.49 -23.28
C ARG A 57 24.65 -1.05 -24.00
N LYS A 58 25.81 -0.45 -23.74
CA LYS A 58 27.06 -0.90 -24.37
C LYS A 58 27.33 -2.32 -23.89
N GLU A 59 27.83 -3.18 -24.76
CA GLU A 59 28.06 -4.60 -24.41
C GLU A 59 29.07 -4.75 -23.25
N ASN A 60 29.89 -3.72 -23.03
CA ASN A 60 30.86 -3.60 -21.94
C ASN A 60 30.34 -2.80 -20.72
N GLU A 61 29.07 -2.39 -20.65
CA GLU A 61 28.54 -1.73 -19.44
C GLU A 61 28.34 -2.75 -18.31
N PRO A 62 28.87 -2.48 -17.09
CA PRO A 62 28.85 -3.43 -15.98
C PRO A 62 27.43 -3.83 -15.58
N ALA A 63 27.28 -4.99 -14.94
CA ALA A 63 25.99 -5.44 -14.44
C ALA A 63 25.46 -4.47 -13.38
N THR A 64 24.26 -3.92 -13.60
CA THR A 64 23.54 -3.09 -12.63
C THR A 64 23.40 -3.85 -11.30
N CYS A 65 23.38 -3.15 -10.17
CA CYS A 65 23.27 -3.77 -8.84
C CYS A 65 22.07 -4.74 -8.75
N TRP A 66 20.95 -4.43 -9.41
CA TRP A 66 19.79 -5.32 -9.57
C TRP A 66 20.09 -6.63 -10.32
N VAL A 67 20.87 -6.58 -11.41
CA VAL A 67 21.31 -7.76 -12.18
C VAL A 67 22.27 -8.62 -11.36
N ILE A 68 23.11 -8.00 -10.53
CA ILE A 68 24.00 -8.73 -9.61
C ILE A 68 23.18 -9.38 -8.49
N PHE A 69 22.32 -8.62 -7.81
CA PHE A 69 21.46 -9.10 -6.73
C PHE A 69 20.56 -10.27 -7.19
N SER A 70 19.91 -10.14 -8.35
CA SER A 70 19.06 -11.22 -8.87
C SER A 70 19.82 -12.52 -9.15
N ARG A 71 21.10 -12.46 -9.50
CA ARG A 71 21.98 -13.64 -9.66
C ARG A 71 22.44 -14.23 -8.33
N ILE A 72 22.59 -13.41 -7.28
CA ILE A 72 22.86 -13.89 -5.92
C ILE A 72 21.63 -14.63 -5.37
N THR A 73 20.43 -14.04 -5.46
CA THR A 73 19.17 -14.69 -5.02
C THR A 73 18.85 -15.98 -5.78
N THR A 74 19.32 -16.11 -7.03
CA THR A 74 19.12 -17.30 -7.87
C THR A 74 20.40 -18.11 -8.09
N CYS A 75 21.35 -18.05 -7.14
CA CYS A 75 22.64 -18.76 -7.22
C CYS A 75 22.49 -20.28 -7.41
N TRP A 76 21.49 -20.87 -6.77
CA TRP A 76 21.11 -22.30 -6.88
C TRP A 76 20.61 -22.68 -8.28
N ALA A 77 20.00 -21.74 -9.01
CA ALA A 77 19.45 -21.96 -10.35
C ALA A 77 20.53 -21.68 -11.42
N LEU A 78 21.51 -22.58 -11.58
CA LEU A 78 22.60 -22.39 -12.54
C LEU A 78 22.12 -22.43 -14.01
N PRO A 79 22.82 -21.75 -14.95
CA PRO A 79 22.41 -21.69 -16.37
C PRO A 79 22.15 -23.02 -17.08
N PRO A 80 22.88 -24.14 -16.81
CA PRO A 80 22.56 -25.45 -17.41
C PRO A 80 21.18 -25.98 -17.00
N PHE A 81 20.81 -25.81 -15.71
CA PHE A 81 19.51 -26.24 -15.19
C PHE A 81 18.36 -25.47 -15.83
N LEU A 82 18.51 -24.15 -16.00
CA LEU A 82 17.51 -23.32 -16.69
C LEU A 82 17.36 -23.68 -18.18
N ARG A 83 18.44 -24.14 -18.85
CA ARG A 83 18.36 -24.66 -20.23
C ARG A 83 17.58 -25.97 -20.28
N MET A 84 17.81 -26.87 -19.33
CA MET A 84 17.06 -28.13 -19.20
C MET A 84 15.56 -27.87 -18.95
N CYS A 85 15.23 -26.81 -18.20
CA CYS A 85 13.86 -26.33 -18.00
C CYS A 85 13.30 -25.49 -19.18
N GLY A 86 13.77 -25.72 -20.41
CA GLY A 86 13.19 -25.13 -21.62
C GLY A 86 13.48 -23.63 -21.85
N MET A 87 14.41 -23.01 -21.11
CA MET A 87 14.80 -21.61 -21.30
C MET A 87 16.23 -21.49 -21.89
N PRO A 88 16.41 -21.63 -23.23
CA PRO A 88 17.73 -21.61 -23.86
C PRO A 88 18.37 -20.20 -23.95
N ASP A 89 17.55 -19.16 -24.07
CA ASP A 89 17.99 -17.78 -24.30
C ASP A 89 18.45 -17.08 -22.99
N LYS A 90 19.63 -16.45 -23.04
CA LYS A 90 20.22 -15.67 -21.94
C LYS A 90 19.31 -14.53 -21.48
N GLN A 91 18.56 -13.88 -22.39
CA GLN A 91 17.64 -12.79 -22.04
C GLN A 91 16.42 -13.30 -21.28
N VAL A 92 15.84 -14.42 -21.72
CA VAL A 92 14.74 -15.11 -21.02
C VAL A 92 15.17 -15.56 -19.64
N GLN A 93 16.37 -16.16 -19.51
CA GLN A 93 16.93 -16.54 -18.20
C GLN A 93 17.12 -15.33 -17.27
N GLN A 94 17.65 -14.21 -17.76
CA GLN A 94 17.83 -13.01 -16.92
C GLN A 94 16.48 -12.43 -16.47
N ALA A 95 15.50 -12.34 -17.36
CA ALA A 95 14.14 -11.89 -17.03
C ALA A 95 13.42 -12.84 -16.05
N TRP A 96 13.67 -14.15 -16.12
CA TRP A 96 13.17 -15.12 -15.14
C TRP A 96 13.81 -14.90 -13.76
N ARG A 97 15.14 -14.69 -13.68
CA ARG A 97 15.83 -14.42 -12.41
C ARG A 97 15.27 -13.19 -11.72
N GLU A 98 15.11 -12.09 -12.45
CA GLU A 98 14.59 -10.83 -11.90
C GLU A 98 13.15 -10.98 -11.37
N LYS A 99 12.29 -11.75 -12.06
CA LYS A 99 10.95 -12.09 -11.57
C LYS A 99 11.00 -12.95 -10.30
N PHE A 100 11.83 -13.99 -10.24
CA PHE A 100 11.99 -14.79 -9.03
C PHE A 100 12.49 -13.95 -7.85
N THR A 101 13.44 -13.05 -8.08
CA THR A 101 13.98 -12.15 -7.05
C THR A 101 12.93 -11.21 -6.48
N LEU A 102 12.01 -10.69 -7.30
CA LEU A 102 10.85 -9.92 -6.81
C LEU A 102 9.94 -10.77 -5.90
N CYS A 103 9.60 -12.00 -6.31
CA CYS A 103 8.81 -12.91 -5.49
C CYS A 103 9.50 -13.25 -4.15
N PHE A 104 10.83 -13.43 -4.16
CA PHE A 104 11.62 -13.68 -2.95
C PHE A 104 11.64 -12.48 -2.00
N ILE A 105 11.79 -11.25 -2.51
CA ILE A 105 11.67 -10.03 -1.68
C ILE A 105 10.27 -9.93 -1.06
N ILE A 106 9.22 -10.17 -1.83
CA ILE A 106 7.83 -10.15 -1.34
C ILE A 106 7.61 -11.20 -0.25
N PHE A 107 8.16 -12.41 -0.42
CA PHE A 107 8.12 -13.47 0.58
C PHE A 107 8.82 -13.06 1.89
N LEU A 108 10.04 -12.50 1.82
CA LEU A 108 10.76 -12.03 3.01
C LEU A 108 10.01 -10.91 3.75
N ILE A 109 9.50 -9.91 3.03
CA ILE A 109 8.73 -8.81 3.64
C ILE A 109 7.43 -9.35 4.27
N SER A 110 6.73 -10.26 3.60
CA SER A 110 5.52 -10.90 4.14
C SER A 110 5.82 -11.72 5.39
N GLY A 111 6.95 -12.45 5.40
CA GLY A 111 7.43 -13.19 6.56
C GLY A 111 7.80 -12.28 7.74
N MET A 112 8.43 -11.12 7.48
CA MET A 112 8.69 -10.12 8.51
C MET A 112 7.39 -9.54 9.09
N VAL A 113 6.40 -9.20 8.26
CA VAL A 113 5.09 -8.73 8.72
C VAL A 113 4.37 -9.79 9.55
N ALA A 114 4.34 -11.05 9.11
CA ALA A 114 3.77 -12.16 9.86
C ALA A 114 4.50 -12.38 11.21
N PHE A 115 5.83 -12.26 11.23
CA PHE A 115 6.60 -12.30 12.47
C PHE A 115 6.23 -11.15 13.41
N PHE A 116 6.19 -9.90 12.94
CA PHE A 116 5.84 -8.76 13.80
C PHE A 116 4.39 -8.80 14.31
N THR A 117 3.45 -9.37 13.55
CA THR A 117 2.03 -9.45 13.95
C THR A 117 1.70 -10.65 14.86
N ILE A 118 2.41 -11.78 14.74
CA ILE A 118 2.06 -13.04 15.44
C ILE A 118 3.23 -13.58 16.29
N GLY A 119 4.45 -13.55 15.75
CA GLY A 119 5.65 -14.06 16.42
C GLY A 119 6.16 -13.15 17.54
N PHE A 120 6.23 -11.84 17.29
CA PHE A 120 6.77 -10.84 18.22
C PHE A 120 5.96 -10.72 19.53
N PRO A 121 4.60 -10.73 19.51
CA PRO A 121 3.81 -10.86 20.73
C PRO A 121 4.10 -12.16 21.50
N THR A 122 4.25 -13.28 20.79
CA THR A 122 4.55 -14.60 21.39
C THR A 122 5.95 -14.64 22.01
N LEU A 123 6.91 -13.88 21.46
CA LEU A 123 8.29 -13.78 21.93
C LEU A 123 8.44 -12.89 23.17
N LEU A 124 7.76 -11.74 23.21
CA LEU A 124 7.84 -10.80 24.35
C LEU A 124 6.82 -11.09 25.46
N CYS A 125 5.74 -11.80 25.16
CA CYS A 125 4.65 -12.11 26.07
C CYS A 125 4.24 -13.58 25.94
N PRO A 126 5.06 -14.53 26.47
CA PRO A 126 4.72 -15.94 26.46
C PRO A 126 3.41 -16.18 27.22
N LYS A 127 2.63 -17.20 26.80
CA LYS A 127 1.25 -17.40 27.27
C LYS A 127 1.10 -17.42 28.80
N SER A 128 2.05 -18.02 29.51
CA SER A 128 2.09 -18.04 30.98
C SER A 128 2.21 -16.66 31.63
N GLN A 129 2.96 -15.72 31.02
CA GLN A 129 3.01 -14.33 31.52
C GLN A 129 1.78 -13.52 31.08
N ARG A 130 1.22 -13.80 29.89
CA ARG A 130 -0.04 -13.17 29.46
C ARG A 130 -1.24 -13.59 30.33
N GLN A 131 -1.17 -14.77 30.95
CA GLN A 131 -2.11 -15.25 31.95
C GLN A 131 -1.79 -14.79 33.39
N GLY A 132 -0.76 -13.96 33.61
CA GLY A 132 -0.35 -13.51 34.95
C GLY A 132 -1.48 -12.84 35.75
N ALA A 133 -2.36 -12.09 35.09
CA ALA A 133 -3.55 -11.48 35.70
C ALA A 133 -4.61 -12.50 36.18
N HIS A 134 -4.54 -13.76 35.71
CA HIS A 134 -5.34 -14.89 36.22
C HIS A 134 -4.56 -15.74 37.25
N THR A 135 -3.27 -15.48 37.46
CA THR A 135 -2.44 -16.07 38.54
C THR A 135 -2.60 -15.29 39.87
N PHE A 136 -3.32 -14.17 39.85
CA PHE A 136 -3.53 -13.33 41.03
C PHE A 136 -4.93 -13.52 41.63
N ALA A 137 -4.98 -14.04 42.85
CA ALA A 137 -6.15 -13.95 43.71
C ALA A 137 -6.27 -12.50 44.19
N ARG A 138 -7.15 -11.73 43.56
CA ARG A 138 -7.31 -10.29 43.82
C ARG A 138 -8.08 -10.03 45.12
N TYR A 139 -7.55 -9.13 45.95
CA TYR A 139 -8.21 -8.64 47.15
C TYR A 139 -9.68 -8.25 46.88
N GLY A 140 -10.60 -8.72 47.71
CA GLY A 140 -12.04 -8.38 47.62
C GLY A 140 -12.82 -9.02 46.46
N ASN A 141 -12.21 -9.84 45.58
CA ASN A 141 -12.96 -10.56 44.55
C ASN A 141 -13.68 -11.78 45.15
N MET A 142 -15.01 -11.80 45.07
CA MET A 142 -15.87 -12.88 45.60
C MET A 142 -15.60 -14.26 44.97
N GLU A 143 -14.93 -14.33 43.82
CA GLU A 143 -14.43 -15.60 43.24
C GLU A 143 -13.47 -16.36 44.19
N PHE A 144 -12.85 -15.66 45.15
CA PHE A 144 -11.92 -16.20 46.14
C PHE A 144 -12.49 -16.19 47.57
N GLU A 145 -13.82 -16.34 47.72
CA GLU A 145 -14.46 -16.51 49.04
C GLU A 145 -13.89 -17.74 49.78
N GLY A 146 -13.59 -17.60 51.08
CA GLY A 146 -12.93 -18.65 51.87
C GLY A 146 -11.44 -18.88 51.55
N VAL A 147 -10.82 -18.02 50.75
CA VAL A 147 -9.40 -18.08 50.39
C VAL A 147 -8.69 -16.83 50.91
N PHE A 148 -7.58 -16.99 51.63
CA PHE A 148 -6.84 -15.90 52.28
C PHE A 148 -5.33 -16.01 52.09
N ALA A 149 -4.61 -14.91 52.29
CA ALA A 149 -3.17 -14.84 52.13
C ALA A 149 -2.43 -14.92 53.48
N ILE A 150 -1.32 -15.66 53.53
CA ILE A 150 -0.39 -15.69 54.66
C ILE A 150 1.05 -15.68 54.11
N ASN A 151 1.89 -14.75 54.59
CA ASN A 151 3.29 -14.57 54.16
C ASN A 151 3.44 -14.58 52.63
N ALA A 152 2.65 -13.73 51.94
CA ALA A 152 2.53 -13.62 50.49
C ALA A 152 2.18 -14.91 49.69
N LYS A 153 1.71 -15.97 50.34
CA LYS A 153 1.16 -17.20 49.71
C LYS A 153 -0.37 -17.27 49.87
N ILE A 154 -1.06 -17.90 48.92
CA ILE A 154 -2.51 -18.14 48.99
C ILE A 154 -2.84 -19.51 49.60
N TYR A 155 -3.78 -19.52 50.55
CA TYR A 155 -4.32 -20.73 51.15
C TYR A 155 -5.85 -20.76 51.08
N ASN A 156 -6.40 -21.93 50.76
CA ASN A 156 -7.83 -22.19 50.81
C ASN A 156 -8.22 -22.72 52.20
N PHE A 157 -9.16 -22.05 52.86
CA PHE A 157 -9.65 -22.40 54.19
C PHE A 157 -10.93 -23.25 54.15
N THR A 158 -11.59 -23.40 52.99
CA THR A 158 -12.63 -24.42 52.80
C THR A 158 -11.99 -25.81 52.71
N ALA A 159 -12.25 -26.63 53.72
CA ALA A 159 -11.86 -28.05 53.70
C ALA A 159 -12.60 -28.79 52.57
N ALA A 160 -11.96 -29.76 51.93
CA ALA A 160 -12.55 -30.51 50.83
C ALA A 160 -13.90 -31.17 51.22
N GLY A 161 -14.99 -30.71 50.59
CA GLY A 161 -16.36 -31.15 50.88
C GLY A 161 -17.13 -30.32 51.94
N SER A 162 -16.53 -29.25 52.48
CA SER A 162 -17.20 -28.30 53.37
C SER A 162 -17.69 -27.07 52.59
N THR A 163 -18.90 -26.58 52.90
CA THR A 163 -19.40 -25.28 52.43
C THR A 163 -19.05 -24.11 53.35
N THR A 164 -18.53 -24.38 54.56
CA THR A 164 -18.05 -23.36 55.50
C THR A 164 -16.53 -23.35 55.56
N PRO A 165 -15.84 -22.20 55.44
CA PRO A 165 -14.39 -22.09 55.64
C PRO A 165 -13.99 -22.32 57.12
N ASN A 166 -12.73 -22.68 57.35
CA ASN A 166 -12.20 -22.97 58.68
C ASN A 166 -11.90 -21.70 59.49
N THR A 167 -12.50 -21.57 60.68
CA THR A 167 -12.29 -20.48 61.65
C THR A 167 -11.01 -20.66 62.47
N TYR A 168 -9.86 -20.79 61.80
CA TYR A 168 -8.54 -20.99 62.40
C TYR A 168 -7.58 -19.82 62.08
N PRO A 169 -6.85 -19.25 63.05
CA PRO A 169 -6.76 -19.63 64.46
C PRO A 169 -8.04 -19.32 65.26
N ARG A 170 -8.16 -19.88 66.46
CA ARG A 170 -9.34 -19.73 67.33
C ARG A 170 -9.66 -18.24 67.56
N GLY A 171 -10.81 -17.80 67.06
CA GLY A 171 -11.25 -16.40 67.08
C GLY A 171 -11.20 -15.71 65.71
N PHE A 172 -10.71 -16.38 64.67
CA PHE A 172 -10.85 -15.93 63.28
C PHE A 172 -12.30 -16.12 62.80
N ILE A 173 -13.02 -15.02 62.62
CA ILE A 173 -14.33 -14.97 61.98
C ILE A 173 -14.10 -14.64 60.51
N VAL A 174 -14.62 -15.46 59.60
CA VAL A 174 -14.39 -15.33 58.16
C VAL A 174 -14.95 -14.01 57.61
N ASP A 175 -16.15 -13.65 58.07
CA ASP A 175 -16.92 -12.50 57.59
C ASP A 175 -16.31 -11.13 57.96
N ASP A 176 -15.34 -11.10 58.89
CA ASP A 176 -14.60 -9.90 59.27
C ASP A 176 -13.47 -9.54 58.26
N TYR A 177 -13.22 -10.39 57.24
CA TYR A 177 -12.10 -10.26 56.30
C TYR A 177 -12.56 -10.39 54.84
N ALA A 178 -11.94 -9.59 53.96
CA ALA A 178 -12.21 -9.65 52.53
C ALA A 178 -11.58 -10.89 51.86
N PRO A 179 -12.17 -11.42 50.78
CA PRO A 179 -11.56 -12.44 49.94
C PRO A 179 -10.11 -12.10 49.54
N ALA A 180 -9.23 -13.11 49.56
CA ALA A 180 -7.79 -13.00 49.31
C ALA A 180 -7.01 -12.00 50.19
N GLN A 181 -7.58 -11.48 51.28
CA GLN A 181 -6.89 -10.58 52.21
C GLN A 181 -5.72 -11.27 52.93
N ASP A 182 -4.66 -10.50 53.19
CA ASP A 182 -3.57 -10.90 54.07
C ASP A 182 -4.00 -10.99 55.54
N VAL A 183 -3.90 -12.19 56.10
CA VAL A 183 -4.19 -12.52 57.50
C VAL A 183 -2.94 -12.95 58.28
N SER A 184 -1.73 -12.70 57.75
CA SER A 184 -0.43 -12.99 58.41
C SER A 184 -0.36 -12.46 59.84
N ASN A 185 -1.01 -11.32 60.09
CA ASN A 185 -1.13 -10.67 61.40
C ASN A 185 -1.75 -11.53 62.52
N LEU A 186 -2.39 -12.66 62.21
CA LEU A 186 -2.94 -13.61 63.18
C LEU A 186 -1.93 -14.67 63.66
N PHE A 187 -0.85 -14.88 62.91
CA PHE A 187 0.18 -15.89 63.16
C PHE A 187 1.48 -15.23 63.65
N ILE A 188 2.42 -16.03 64.19
CA ILE A 188 3.80 -15.57 64.40
C ILE A 188 4.41 -15.33 63.03
N HIS A 189 4.75 -14.08 62.73
CA HIS A 189 5.55 -13.65 61.58
C HIS A 189 6.47 -12.49 62.00
N ALA A 190 7.29 -11.97 61.08
CA ALA A 190 8.27 -10.89 61.30
C ALA A 190 9.39 -11.11 62.37
N ARG A 191 9.25 -12.06 63.31
CA ARG A 191 10.19 -12.27 64.44
C ARG A 191 11.63 -12.59 64.01
N ASN A 192 11.81 -13.56 63.11
CA ASN A 192 13.13 -14.08 62.69
C ASN A 192 13.25 -14.04 61.16
N ALA A 193 13.66 -12.90 60.59
CA ALA A 193 13.82 -12.69 59.16
C ALA A 193 15.32 -12.60 58.79
N PRO A 194 15.91 -13.58 58.08
CA PRO A 194 17.31 -13.56 57.66
C PRO A 194 17.74 -12.28 56.91
N ALA A 195 16.86 -11.67 56.10
CA ALA A 195 17.15 -10.42 55.39
C ALA A 195 17.29 -9.19 56.32
N CYS A 196 16.94 -9.32 57.61
CA CYS A 196 17.06 -8.27 58.62
C CYS A 196 18.31 -8.40 59.52
N VAL A 197 19.14 -9.44 59.32
CA VAL A 197 20.33 -9.66 60.17
C VAL A 197 21.35 -8.54 59.94
N GLY A 198 21.70 -7.82 61.01
CA GLY A 198 22.60 -6.66 60.97
C GLY A 198 21.91 -5.30 60.80
N LEU A 199 20.57 -5.25 60.77
CA LEU A 199 19.80 -4.01 60.72
C LEU A 199 19.18 -3.68 62.09
N ASP A 200 19.36 -2.44 62.54
CA ASP A 200 19.00 -1.99 63.89
C ASP A 200 17.69 -1.17 63.99
N SER A 201 16.99 -0.94 62.87
CA SER A 201 15.72 -0.21 62.85
C SER A 201 14.63 -0.91 63.65
N ALA A 202 13.64 -0.16 64.13
CA ALA A 202 12.48 -0.71 64.84
C ALA A 202 11.70 -1.69 63.96
N ALA A 203 11.68 -1.49 62.64
CA ALA A 203 11.10 -2.44 61.69
C ALA A 203 11.92 -3.75 61.59
N ALA A 204 13.25 -3.65 61.49
CA ALA A 204 14.13 -4.83 61.50
C ALA A 204 14.08 -5.61 62.82
N ARG A 205 13.77 -4.95 63.94
CA ARG A 205 13.59 -5.56 65.26
C ARG A 205 12.11 -5.89 65.62
N PHE A 206 11.16 -5.60 64.74
CA PHE A 206 9.72 -5.79 64.99
C PHE A 206 9.30 -7.26 65.16
N ASP A 207 8.39 -7.52 66.09
CA ASP A 207 7.71 -8.80 66.32
C ASP A 207 6.20 -8.55 66.42
N ASN A 208 5.41 -9.20 65.55
CA ASN A 208 3.98 -8.94 65.44
C ASN A 208 3.17 -9.39 66.69
N CYS A 209 3.71 -10.31 67.48
CA CYS A 209 3.08 -10.77 68.71
C CYS A 209 3.21 -9.76 69.86
N LEU A 210 4.13 -8.79 69.77
CA LEU A 210 4.27 -7.70 70.74
C LEU A 210 3.34 -6.51 70.45
N ALA A 211 2.74 -6.46 69.25
CA ALA A 211 1.81 -5.41 68.86
C ALA A 211 0.43 -5.55 69.54
N PRO A 212 -0.30 -4.45 69.78
CA PRO A 212 -1.67 -4.51 70.30
C PRO A 212 -2.58 -5.38 69.42
N GLY A 213 -3.23 -6.37 70.04
CA GLY A 213 -4.03 -7.38 69.36
C GLY A 213 -3.21 -8.37 68.52
N GLY A 214 -1.96 -8.64 68.90
CA GLY A 214 -1.03 -9.56 68.21
C GLY A 214 -1.47 -11.03 68.17
N CYS A 215 -0.55 -11.91 67.78
CA CYS A 215 -0.81 -13.29 67.36
C CYS A 215 -1.65 -14.15 68.36
N PRO A 216 -2.98 -14.32 68.19
CA PRO A 216 -3.86 -14.78 69.28
C PRO A 216 -3.62 -16.24 69.72
N ALA A 217 -3.03 -17.05 68.85
CA ALA A 217 -2.71 -18.46 69.12
C ALA A 217 -1.22 -18.70 69.46
N ASN A 218 -0.35 -17.68 69.36
CA ASN A 218 1.13 -17.83 69.41
C ASN A 218 1.63 -19.06 68.59
N LYS A 219 1.15 -19.19 67.36
CA LYS A 219 1.47 -20.26 66.41
C LYS A 219 2.10 -19.71 65.13
N THR A 220 3.11 -20.40 64.60
CA THR A 220 3.70 -20.12 63.28
C THR A 220 2.89 -20.80 62.17
N ALA A 221 2.51 -20.05 61.15
CA ALA A 221 1.90 -20.60 59.94
C ALA A 221 2.95 -21.35 59.09
N THR A 222 3.09 -22.65 59.33
CA THR A 222 3.87 -23.55 58.46
C THR A 222 2.94 -24.31 57.54
N ASP A 223 3.39 -24.58 56.30
CA ASP A 223 2.59 -25.33 55.31
C ASP A 223 2.12 -26.70 55.87
N ALA A 224 2.93 -27.30 56.77
CA ALA A 224 2.62 -28.55 57.45
C ALA A 224 1.53 -28.42 58.54
N ASP A 225 1.57 -27.43 59.44
CA ASP A 225 0.52 -27.25 60.47
C ASP A 225 -0.81 -26.83 59.83
N LEU A 226 -0.79 -25.96 58.83
CA LEU A 226 -1.99 -25.54 58.11
C LEU A 226 -2.68 -26.74 57.45
N LEU A 227 -1.95 -27.56 56.70
CA LEU A 227 -2.52 -28.69 55.98
C LEU A 227 -2.88 -29.87 56.89
N SER A 228 -1.94 -30.34 57.72
CA SER A 228 -2.12 -31.60 58.47
C SER A 228 -2.98 -31.45 59.72
N THR A 229 -2.81 -30.36 60.48
CA THR A 229 -3.60 -30.11 61.70
C THR A 229 -4.96 -29.50 61.37
N ASN A 230 -5.03 -28.61 60.36
CA ASN A 230 -6.18 -27.71 60.15
C ASN A 230 -6.88 -27.87 58.78
N LYS A 231 -6.42 -28.77 57.89
CA LYS A 231 -6.98 -28.99 56.55
C LYS A 231 -7.00 -27.75 55.63
N ILE A 232 -6.18 -26.74 55.93
CA ILE A 232 -6.01 -25.52 55.13
C ILE A 232 -4.97 -25.80 54.04
N ALA A 233 -5.36 -25.68 52.77
CA ALA A 233 -4.54 -26.11 51.64
C ALA A 233 -3.83 -24.94 50.96
N LEU A 234 -2.51 -25.04 50.76
CA LEU A 234 -1.76 -24.11 49.90
C LEU A 234 -2.24 -24.24 48.45
N VAL A 235 -2.48 -23.10 47.78
CA VAL A 235 -2.83 -23.05 46.35
C VAL A 235 -1.63 -22.46 45.58
N PRO A 236 -0.64 -23.27 45.15
CA PRO A 236 0.60 -22.77 44.57
C PRO A 236 0.44 -22.11 43.19
N GLU A 237 -0.71 -22.32 42.55
CA GLU A 237 -1.08 -21.71 41.26
C GLU A 237 -1.56 -20.25 41.41
N LEU A 238 -1.86 -19.79 42.63
CA LEU A 238 -2.34 -18.44 42.92
C LEU A 238 -1.39 -17.66 43.82
N LYS A 239 -1.29 -16.35 43.57
CA LYS A 239 -0.57 -15.37 44.39
C LYS A 239 -1.53 -14.28 44.87
N PRO A 240 -1.30 -13.65 46.03
CA PRO A 240 -2.14 -12.52 46.46
C PRO A 240 -1.84 -11.31 45.58
N GLY A 241 -2.88 -10.79 44.94
CA GLY A 241 -2.82 -9.64 44.04
C GLY A 241 -3.58 -8.43 44.57
N TYR A 242 -2.99 -7.26 44.43
CA TYR A 242 -3.63 -5.97 44.75
C TYR A 242 -3.50 -5.03 43.56
N ASP A 243 -4.56 -4.26 43.28
CA ASP A 243 -4.54 -3.18 42.28
C ASP A 243 -4.35 -1.80 42.95
N TRP A 244 -3.90 -0.80 42.19
CA TRP A 244 -3.59 0.55 42.69
C TRP A 244 -4.83 1.34 43.12
N GLU A 245 -5.99 1.03 42.56
CA GLU A 245 -7.27 1.57 43.04
C GLU A 245 -7.64 0.96 44.41
N GLN A 246 -7.35 -0.33 44.62
CA GLN A 246 -7.57 -1.01 45.91
C GLN A 246 -6.61 -0.51 46.98
N MET A 247 -5.34 -0.32 46.64
CA MET A 247 -4.32 0.27 47.52
C MET A 247 -4.61 1.73 47.92
N ALA A 248 -5.64 2.36 47.36
CA ALA A 248 -6.13 3.68 47.75
C ALA A 248 -7.40 3.64 48.64
N MET A 249 -7.92 2.44 48.97
CA MET A 249 -9.08 2.25 49.84
C MET A 249 -8.73 2.53 51.32
N PRO A 250 -9.64 3.10 52.13
CA PRO A 250 -9.42 3.35 53.56
C PRO A 250 -8.96 2.11 54.35
N GLU A 251 -9.49 0.95 54.00
CA GLU A 251 -9.24 -0.35 54.63
C GLU A 251 -7.77 -0.79 54.49
N LEU A 252 -7.10 -0.38 53.40
CA LEU A 252 -5.69 -0.68 53.12
C LEU A 252 -4.75 0.50 53.46
N THR A 253 -5.16 1.42 54.35
CA THR A 253 -4.37 2.62 54.70
C THR A 253 -2.93 2.31 55.09
N ASN A 254 -2.66 1.31 55.92
CA ASN A 254 -1.28 1.00 56.34
C ASN A 254 -0.50 0.14 55.34
N TYR A 255 -1.08 -0.19 54.19
CA TYR A 255 -0.40 -0.99 53.16
C TYR A 255 0.43 -0.07 52.24
N MET A 256 1.59 -0.57 51.79
CA MET A 256 2.43 0.13 50.81
C MET A 256 3.25 -0.83 49.96
N VAL A 257 3.81 -0.33 48.86
CA VAL A 257 4.53 -1.11 47.86
C VAL A 257 6.04 -0.86 47.95
N ILE A 258 6.84 -1.94 47.96
CA ILE A 258 8.29 -1.92 47.77
C ILE A 258 8.67 -2.94 46.70
N ASP A 259 9.22 -2.45 45.59
CA ASP A 259 9.67 -3.24 44.43
C ASP A 259 8.59 -4.20 43.88
N GLY A 260 7.36 -3.71 43.81
CA GLY A 260 6.18 -4.48 43.36
C GLY A 260 5.57 -5.43 44.39
N ASN A 261 6.24 -5.66 45.53
CA ASN A 261 5.69 -6.39 46.67
C ASN A 261 4.80 -5.47 47.50
N VAL A 262 3.67 -5.98 47.97
CA VAL A 262 2.73 -5.27 48.86
C VAL A 262 3.04 -5.67 50.30
N LEU A 263 3.19 -4.68 51.18
CA LEU A 263 3.52 -4.85 52.59
C LEU A 263 2.34 -4.43 53.46
N ASN A 264 2.02 -5.23 54.48
CA ASN A 264 1.05 -4.91 55.53
C ASN A 264 1.77 -4.38 56.78
N LEU A 265 1.55 -3.11 57.13
CA LEU A 265 2.18 -2.46 58.30
C LEU A 265 1.19 -2.12 59.42
N ASP A 266 -0.03 -2.68 59.42
CA ASP A 266 -1.05 -2.40 60.44
C ASP A 266 -0.52 -2.58 61.86
N ARG A 267 0.07 -3.75 62.15
CA ARG A 267 0.62 -4.06 63.48
C ARG A 267 1.87 -3.22 63.81
N TYR A 268 2.64 -2.81 62.81
CA TYR A 268 3.81 -1.94 63.01
C TYR A 268 3.38 -0.55 63.52
N PHE A 269 2.42 0.09 62.85
CA PHE A 269 1.91 1.39 63.31
C PHE A 269 1.00 1.29 64.55
N ALA A 270 0.34 0.15 64.79
CA ALA A 270 -0.41 -0.08 66.02
C ALA A 270 0.48 -0.15 67.27
N LEU A 271 1.69 -0.72 67.15
CA LEU A 271 2.72 -0.73 68.19
C LEU A 271 3.42 0.63 68.27
N HIS A 272 4.01 1.09 67.17
CA HIS A 272 4.73 2.37 67.09
C HIS A 272 3.76 3.50 66.71
N ARG A 273 2.90 3.90 67.65
CA ARG A 273 1.90 4.95 67.42
C ARG A 273 2.55 6.31 67.13
N THR A 274 3.53 6.70 67.95
CA THR A 274 4.38 7.87 67.74
C THR A 274 5.63 7.53 66.91
N PRO A 275 6.27 8.50 66.24
CA PRO A 275 7.56 8.30 65.58
C PRO A 275 8.64 7.74 66.50
N VAL A 276 9.50 6.89 65.95
CA VAL A 276 10.64 6.29 66.64
C VAL A 276 11.84 7.23 66.55
N PRO A 277 12.43 7.71 67.67
CA PRO A 277 13.59 8.58 67.62
C PRO A 277 14.78 7.93 66.90
N ASN A 278 15.43 8.70 66.03
CA ASN A 278 16.64 8.32 65.27
C ASN A 278 16.48 7.13 64.28
N ASP A 279 15.26 6.76 63.90
CA ASP A 279 15.01 5.70 62.90
C ASP A 279 14.65 6.31 61.52
N GLU A 280 15.57 6.20 60.55
CA GLU A 280 15.32 6.65 59.16
C GLU A 280 14.24 5.82 58.46
N VAL A 281 14.09 4.53 58.81
CA VAL A 281 13.10 3.63 58.21
C VAL A 281 11.71 4.01 58.68
N ASP A 282 11.50 4.17 59.99
CA ASP A 282 10.22 4.64 60.55
C ASP A 282 9.81 6.00 59.97
N THR A 283 10.78 6.92 59.86
CA THR A 283 10.57 8.25 59.26
C THR A 283 10.07 8.15 57.82
N VAL A 284 10.63 7.26 57.00
CA VAL A 284 10.23 7.06 55.60
C VAL A 284 8.90 6.31 55.49
N LEU A 285 8.66 5.30 56.33
CA LEU A 285 7.39 4.58 56.38
C LEU A 285 6.23 5.53 56.72
N ARG A 286 6.40 6.41 57.71
CA ARG A 286 5.39 7.45 58.03
C ARG A 286 5.24 8.47 56.91
N TYR A 287 6.35 8.94 56.32
CA TYR A 287 6.31 9.87 55.20
C TYR A 287 5.52 9.33 53.98
N VAL A 288 5.66 8.03 53.67
CA VAL A 288 4.90 7.40 52.58
C VAL A 288 3.44 7.12 52.98
N ARG A 289 3.18 6.77 54.25
CA ARG A 289 1.81 6.60 54.78
C ARG A 289 1.02 7.90 54.86
N ASP A 290 1.67 9.01 55.18
CA ASP A 290 1.02 10.31 55.39
C ASP A 290 1.01 11.17 54.10
N MET A 291 1.58 10.66 53.01
CA MET A 291 1.50 11.26 51.68
C MET A 291 0.12 11.06 51.05
N GLY A 292 -0.57 12.16 50.75
CA GLY A 292 -1.88 12.15 50.10
C GLY A 292 -1.83 11.77 48.62
N PHE A 293 -1.94 10.47 48.32
CA PHE A 293 -2.07 9.97 46.94
C PHE A 293 -3.53 9.94 46.48
N GLY A 294 -3.87 10.77 45.49
CA GLY A 294 -5.16 10.69 44.80
C GLY A 294 -5.23 9.48 43.86
N LYS A 295 -5.97 8.43 44.27
CA LYS A 295 -6.28 7.23 43.45
C LYS A 295 -5.08 6.46 42.88
N GLY A 296 -4.01 6.27 43.66
CA GLY A 296 -2.78 5.66 43.13
C GLY A 296 -1.94 4.85 44.11
N GLY A 297 -2.54 4.30 45.18
CA GLY A 297 -1.82 3.56 46.22
C GLY A 297 -0.67 4.33 46.88
N ARG A 298 0.27 3.59 47.48
CA ARG A 298 1.42 4.13 48.24
C ARG A 298 2.69 3.37 47.83
N ASP A 299 3.57 3.99 47.05
CA ASP A 299 4.82 3.37 46.57
C ASP A 299 6.05 3.94 47.29
N ALA A 300 6.69 3.12 48.11
CA ALA A 300 7.89 3.48 48.88
C ALA A 300 9.20 3.15 48.13
N THR A 301 9.17 2.41 47.03
CA THR A 301 10.34 1.89 46.31
C THR A 301 11.37 2.98 46.01
N LYS A 302 10.91 4.14 45.51
CA LYS A 302 11.77 5.28 45.18
C LYS A 302 12.46 5.93 46.39
N MET A 303 11.98 5.71 47.61
CA MET A 303 12.63 6.21 48.83
C MET A 303 13.71 5.24 49.32
N PHE A 304 13.38 3.95 49.40
CA PHE A 304 14.32 2.91 49.83
C PHE A 304 15.48 2.71 48.86
N PHE A 305 15.23 2.62 47.55
CA PHE A 305 16.29 2.36 46.56
C PHE A 305 17.13 3.58 46.16
N ARG A 306 16.73 4.80 46.59
CA ARG A 306 17.48 6.04 46.31
C ARG A 306 18.50 6.40 47.41
N ARG A 307 18.32 5.90 48.63
CA ARG A 307 19.24 6.12 49.75
C ARG A 307 19.96 4.82 50.07
N GLU A 308 21.29 4.86 50.06
CA GLU A 308 22.12 3.69 50.37
C GLU A 308 21.86 3.17 51.80
N SER A 309 21.64 4.06 52.78
CA SER A 309 21.26 3.72 54.17
C SER A 309 19.96 2.91 54.32
N LEU A 310 19.05 3.00 53.34
CA LEU A 310 17.74 2.34 53.39
C LEU A 310 17.64 1.11 52.48
N LYS A 311 18.54 0.99 51.50
CA LYS A 311 18.47 -0.01 50.44
C LYS A 311 18.41 -1.43 50.99
N ASP A 312 19.25 -1.75 51.97
CA ASP A 312 19.31 -3.10 52.56
C ASP A 312 18.09 -3.39 53.46
N SER A 313 17.46 -2.34 54.01
CA SER A 313 16.17 -2.47 54.72
C SER A 313 15.00 -2.85 53.80
N ALA A 314 15.10 -2.64 52.48
CA ALA A 314 14.01 -2.99 51.56
C ALA A 314 13.70 -4.50 51.58
N SER A 315 14.74 -5.34 51.48
CA SER A 315 14.59 -6.80 51.52
C SER A 315 14.06 -7.29 52.87
N CYS A 316 14.57 -6.72 53.97
CA CYS A 316 14.10 -6.98 55.33
C CYS A 316 12.59 -6.67 55.49
N LEU A 317 12.13 -5.53 54.99
CA LEU A 317 10.72 -5.13 55.07
C LEU A 317 9.81 -6.03 54.22
N VAL A 318 10.25 -6.42 53.02
CA VAL A 318 9.50 -7.36 52.16
C VAL A 318 9.37 -8.74 52.81
N GLU A 319 10.44 -9.27 53.43
CA GLU A 319 10.38 -10.56 54.15
C GLU A 319 9.51 -10.48 55.41
N LYS A 320 9.58 -9.38 56.18
CA LYS A 320 8.82 -9.23 57.43
C LYS A 320 7.33 -8.96 57.25
N PHE A 321 6.95 -8.18 56.24
CA PHE A 321 5.61 -7.61 56.11
C PHE A 321 4.89 -8.01 54.81
N GLY A 322 5.46 -8.93 54.03
CA GLY A 322 4.95 -9.33 52.71
C GLY A 322 3.53 -9.90 52.71
N ALA A 323 2.59 -9.10 52.23
CA ALA A 323 1.17 -9.40 52.10
C ALA A 323 0.78 -9.91 50.70
N GLY A 324 1.58 -9.62 49.68
CA GLY A 324 1.34 -10.06 48.30
C GLY A 324 2.10 -9.24 47.26
N PHE A 325 1.53 -9.13 46.07
CA PHE A 325 2.13 -8.46 44.92
C PHE A 325 1.15 -7.50 44.26
N ILE A 326 1.67 -6.50 43.57
CA ILE A 326 0.90 -5.64 42.68
C ILE A 326 0.60 -6.37 41.36
N ASP A 327 -0.67 -6.35 40.93
CA ASP A 327 -1.07 -6.88 39.62
C ASP A 327 -0.66 -5.90 38.50
N LYS A 328 0.56 -6.07 37.99
CA LYS A 328 1.09 -5.36 36.81
C LYS A 328 1.43 -6.36 35.71
N ALA A 329 0.89 -6.13 34.51
CA ALA A 329 1.35 -6.81 33.31
C ALA A 329 2.86 -6.62 33.12
N THR A 330 3.57 -7.66 32.66
CA THR A 330 5.03 -7.57 32.49
C THR A 330 5.39 -6.52 31.44
N PRO A 331 6.55 -5.83 31.55
CA PRO A 331 6.96 -4.83 30.56
C PRO A 331 7.02 -5.37 29.12
N GLY A 332 7.32 -6.66 28.94
CA GLY A 332 7.27 -7.34 27.63
C GLY A 332 5.85 -7.46 27.07
N CYS A 333 4.88 -7.81 27.90
CA CYS A 333 3.47 -7.82 27.51
C CYS A 333 2.93 -6.43 27.19
N PHE A 334 3.25 -5.41 28.01
CA PHE A 334 2.88 -4.02 27.72
C PHE A 334 3.48 -3.52 26.41
N ALA A 335 4.77 -3.77 26.16
CA ALA A 335 5.44 -3.40 24.91
C ALA A 335 4.87 -4.14 23.68
N SER A 336 4.52 -5.43 23.83
CA SER A 336 3.81 -6.22 22.82
C SER A 336 2.47 -5.57 22.46
N ASP A 337 1.61 -5.31 23.45
CA ASP A 337 0.26 -4.83 23.19
C ASP A 337 0.27 -3.39 22.64
N LEU A 338 1.17 -2.53 23.13
CA LEU A 338 1.41 -1.21 22.56
C LEU A 338 1.82 -1.29 21.07
N PHE A 339 2.72 -2.22 20.72
CA PHE A 339 3.12 -2.44 19.32
C PHE A 339 1.96 -2.95 18.45
N ILE A 340 1.14 -3.88 18.97
CA ILE A 340 -0.06 -4.38 18.26
C ILE A 340 -1.03 -3.22 18.00
N TYR A 341 -1.38 -2.42 19.00
CA TYR A 341 -2.33 -1.31 18.82
C TYR A 341 -1.81 -0.23 17.88
N VAL A 342 -0.53 0.17 17.99
CA VAL A 342 0.06 1.17 17.08
C VAL A 342 0.12 0.64 15.64
N SER A 343 0.55 -0.61 15.42
CA SER A 343 0.61 -1.19 14.08
C SER A 343 -0.78 -1.41 13.48
N LEU A 344 -1.77 -1.83 14.27
CA LEU A 344 -3.18 -1.93 13.85
C LEU A 344 -3.75 -0.57 13.41
N VAL A 345 -3.53 0.49 14.19
CA VAL A 345 -3.98 1.85 13.86
C VAL A 345 -3.33 2.36 12.57
N VAL A 346 -2.03 2.11 12.36
CA VAL A 346 -1.33 2.51 11.14
C VAL A 346 -1.84 1.74 9.91
N VAL A 347 -1.96 0.40 10.01
CA VAL A 347 -2.44 -0.43 8.90
C VAL A 347 -3.89 -0.10 8.55
N LEU A 348 -4.77 0.00 9.55
CA LEU A 348 -6.17 0.38 9.36
C LEU A 348 -6.30 1.81 8.81
N GLY A 349 -5.49 2.76 9.28
CA GLY A 349 -5.47 4.13 8.77
C GLY A 349 -5.07 4.21 7.29
N ILE A 350 -4.09 3.40 6.86
CA ILE A 350 -3.69 3.31 5.45
C ILE A 350 -4.81 2.66 4.61
N VAL A 351 -5.40 1.55 5.06
CA VAL A 351 -6.49 0.89 4.33
C VAL A 351 -7.72 1.78 4.21
N MET A 352 -8.15 2.42 5.32
CA MET A 352 -9.32 3.29 5.35
C MET A 352 -9.12 4.58 4.54
N SER A 353 -7.93 5.17 4.53
CA SER A 353 -7.64 6.34 3.69
C SER A 353 -7.64 5.99 2.20
N ARG A 354 -7.04 4.86 1.79
CA ARG A 354 -7.14 4.38 0.40
C ARG A 354 -8.58 4.11 -0.02
N PHE A 355 -9.37 3.47 0.85
CA PHE A 355 -10.78 3.18 0.60
C PHE A 355 -11.64 4.46 0.49
N ALA A 356 -11.48 5.41 1.42
CA ALA A 356 -12.20 6.68 1.39
C ALA A 356 -11.85 7.51 0.14
N MET A 357 -10.57 7.56 -0.25
CA MET A 357 -10.12 8.22 -1.48
C MET A 357 -10.71 7.56 -2.74
N ALA A 358 -10.77 6.23 -2.80
CA ALA A 358 -11.40 5.53 -3.91
C ALA A 358 -12.91 5.82 -4.02
N ILE A 359 -13.63 5.90 -2.90
CA ILE A 359 -15.06 6.33 -2.89
C ILE A 359 -15.20 7.78 -3.36
N ILE A 360 -14.35 8.69 -2.87
CA ILE A 360 -14.35 10.10 -3.30
C ILE A 360 -14.11 10.21 -4.81
N PHE A 361 -13.18 9.40 -5.35
CA PHE A 361 -12.95 9.35 -6.78
C PHE A 361 -14.17 8.86 -7.56
N ASP A 362 -14.70 7.68 -7.20
CA ASP A 362 -15.79 7.01 -7.91
C ASP A 362 -17.07 7.86 -7.89
N TRP A 363 -17.46 8.40 -6.72
CA TRP A 363 -18.74 9.11 -6.57
C TRP A 363 -18.70 10.57 -7.02
N PHE A 364 -17.56 11.27 -6.94
CA PHE A 364 -17.50 12.73 -7.17
C PHE A 364 -16.56 13.17 -8.31
N LEU A 365 -15.37 12.56 -8.47
CA LEU A 365 -14.39 13.00 -9.48
C LEU A 365 -14.65 12.34 -10.84
N SER A 366 -14.98 11.04 -10.88
CA SER A 366 -15.19 10.28 -12.12
C SER A 366 -16.26 10.93 -13.02
N ALA A 367 -17.38 11.34 -12.42
CA ALA A 367 -18.51 12.03 -13.04
C ALA A 367 -18.28 13.54 -13.26
N ARG A 368 -17.11 14.06 -12.86
CA ARG A 368 -16.62 15.41 -13.22
C ARG A 368 -15.64 15.36 -14.39
N LEU A 369 -14.71 14.42 -14.37
CA LEU A 369 -13.72 14.17 -15.44
C LEU A 369 -14.42 13.80 -16.76
N SER A 370 -15.37 12.87 -16.73
CA SER A 370 -15.98 12.26 -17.92
C SER A 370 -17.18 13.01 -18.52
N ARG A 371 -17.45 14.24 -18.07
CA ARG A 371 -18.58 15.06 -18.55
C ARG A 371 -18.48 15.35 -20.06
N PRO A 372 -19.60 15.44 -20.81
CA PRO A 372 -19.55 15.93 -22.18
C PRO A 372 -18.91 17.33 -22.21
N PRO A 373 -17.89 17.56 -23.05
CA PRO A 373 -17.21 18.86 -23.12
C PRO A 373 -18.20 19.96 -23.53
N SER A 374 -18.12 21.12 -22.88
CA SER A 374 -19.00 22.25 -23.17
C SER A 374 -18.81 22.73 -24.60
N LYS A 375 -19.87 22.69 -25.42
CA LYS A 375 -19.84 23.23 -26.78
C LYS A 375 -19.31 24.67 -26.77
N VAL A 376 -18.23 24.92 -27.50
CA VAL A 376 -17.63 26.26 -27.54
C VAL A 376 -18.63 27.20 -28.21
N LYS A 377 -19.15 28.18 -27.46
CA LYS A 377 -20.00 29.24 -28.00
C LYS A 377 -19.17 30.09 -28.96
N VAL A 378 -19.21 29.78 -30.25
CA VAL A 378 -18.81 30.73 -31.29
C VAL A 378 -19.74 31.93 -31.17
N GLN A 379 -19.21 33.04 -30.66
CA GLN A 379 -19.78 34.34 -30.98
C GLN A 379 -19.57 34.55 -32.48
N SER A 380 -20.61 34.33 -33.27
CA SER A 380 -20.58 34.63 -34.68
C SER A 380 -20.35 36.13 -34.84
N ILE A 381 -19.24 36.54 -35.45
CA ILE A 381 -18.90 37.94 -35.75
C ILE A 381 -19.72 38.42 -36.98
N ALA A 382 -21.01 38.09 -36.97
CA ALA A 382 -22.04 38.46 -37.94
C ALA A 382 -23.02 39.51 -37.37
N SER A 383 -22.95 39.79 -36.07
CA SER A 383 -23.82 40.74 -35.35
C SER A 383 -23.13 42.07 -35.00
N ALA A 384 -21.94 42.32 -35.55
CA ALA A 384 -21.12 43.51 -35.28
C ALA A 384 -20.95 44.43 -36.51
N ALA A 385 -21.75 44.21 -37.56
CA ALA A 385 -21.72 44.97 -38.82
C ALA A 385 -22.98 45.83 -39.06
N SER A 386 -23.95 45.82 -38.14
CA SER A 386 -25.23 46.56 -38.24
C SER A 386 -25.22 47.87 -37.45
N SER A 387 -24.14 48.65 -37.59
CA SER A 387 -24.00 50.00 -37.03
C SER A 387 -23.15 50.88 -37.95
N GLY A 388 -23.55 50.94 -39.23
CA GLY A 388 -23.01 51.85 -40.24
C GLY A 388 -24.17 52.43 -41.07
N THR A 389 -24.20 53.75 -41.22
CA THR A 389 -25.35 54.48 -41.76
C THR A 389 -25.50 54.32 -43.29
N THR A 390 -26.75 54.41 -43.75
CA THR A 390 -27.23 54.30 -45.13
C THR A 390 -26.60 55.28 -46.14
N ILE A 391 -26.31 54.76 -47.34
CA ILE A 391 -26.60 55.40 -48.64
C ILE A 391 -27.19 54.31 -49.57
N VAL A 392 -28.11 54.66 -50.47
CA VAL A 392 -28.87 53.71 -51.32
C VAL A 392 -28.70 53.99 -52.81
N ALA A 393 -28.35 52.95 -53.57
CA ALA A 393 -28.63 52.75 -55.00
C ALA A 393 -28.42 51.25 -55.33
N GLY A 394 -29.12 50.59 -56.26
CA GLY A 394 -30.22 51.06 -57.11
C GLY A 394 -30.21 50.40 -58.51
N GLY A 395 -30.59 49.12 -58.64
CA GLY A 395 -30.60 48.43 -59.95
C GLY A 395 -31.06 46.98 -59.88
N GLY A 396 -32.12 46.64 -60.63
CA GLY A 396 -32.85 45.36 -60.50
C GLY A 396 -32.29 44.13 -61.23
N GLY A 397 -33.09 43.06 -61.22
CA GLY A 397 -33.03 41.99 -62.23
C GLY A 397 -32.90 40.55 -61.73
N GLY A 398 -34.04 39.87 -61.56
CA GLY A 398 -34.30 38.45 -61.91
C GLY A 398 -33.32 37.33 -61.52
N GLY A 399 -33.79 36.32 -60.77
CA GLY A 399 -33.11 35.03 -60.63
C GLY A 399 -33.78 34.08 -59.63
N SER A 400 -34.58 33.12 -60.11
CA SER A 400 -35.12 32.04 -59.26
C SER A 400 -34.07 30.95 -59.05
N GLY A 401 -33.64 30.74 -57.82
CA GLY A 401 -32.61 29.75 -57.46
C GLY A 401 -32.74 29.30 -56.01
N LYS A 402 -33.70 28.42 -55.72
CA LYS A 402 -33.99 27.97 -54.35
C LYS A 402 -33.01 26.89 -53.89
N VAL A 403 -31.75 27.30 -53.62
CA VAL A 403 -30.71 26.40 -53.10
C VAL A 403 -31.09 25.95 -51.69
N MET A 404 -31.50 24.69 -51.54
CA MET A 404 -31.66 24.05 -50.23
C MET A 404 -30.30 23.79 -49.59
N VAL A 405 -29.75 24.81 -48.92
CA VAL A 405 -28.68 24.62 -47.94
C VAL A 405 -29.32 23.99 -46.70
N SER A 406 -29.28 22.66 -46.61
CA SER A 406 -29.55 21.95 -45.36
C SER A 406 -28.67 22.51 -44.25
N PRO A 407 -29.20 22.82 -43.06
CA PRO A 407 -28.42 23.49 -42.02
C PRO A 407 -27.27 22.58 -41.55
N VAL A 408 -26.03 22.99 -41.84
CA VAL A 408 -24.81 22.28 -41.43
C VAL A 408 -24.74 22.26 -39.91
N SER A 409 -25.22 21.16 -39.34
CA SER A 409 -25.57 21.05 -37.94
C SER A 409 -24.37 20.58 -37.12
N GLY A 410 -23.58 21.53 -36.64
CA GLY A 410 -22.57 21.30 -35.60
C GLY A 410 -21.16 21.69 -36.00
N ALA A 411 -20.66 22.73 -35.34
CA ALA A 411 -19.23 22.89 -35.07
C ALA A 411 -19.01 22.85 -33.55
N LEU A 412 -17.82 22.40 -33.15
CA LEU A 412 -17.25 22.56 -31.79
C LEU A 412 -17.90 21.75 -30.65
N VAL A 413 -17.92 20.43 -30.84
CA VAL A 413 -17.05 19.58 -30.00
C VAL A 413 -15.84 19.20 -30.86
N GLN A 414 -14.62 19.13 -30.29
CA GLN A 414 -13.43 18.75 -31.05
C GLN A 414 -13.35 17.22 -31.17
N GLU A 415 -13.74 16.70 -32.34
CA GLU A 415 -13.66 15.27 -32.65
C GLU A 415 -12.23 14.87 -33.05
N LEU A 416 -11.44 14.50 -32.04
CA LEU A 416 -10.10 13.92 -32.18
C LEU A 416 -10.15 12.59 -32.96
N HIS A 417 -9.15 12.30 -33.78
CA HIS A 417 -9.01 10.96 -34.38
C HIS A 417 -8.30 10.04 -33.37
N CYS A 418 -8.84 8.83 -33.20
CA CYS A 418 -8.38 7.87 -32.21
C CYS A 418 -7.99 6.54 -32.86
N VAL A 419 -6.84 6.00 -32.46
CA VAL A 419 -6.41 4.65 -32.81
C VAL A 419 -6.93 3.67 -31.75
N LEU A 420 -7.46 2.54 -32.21
CA LEU A 420 -7.92 1.43 -31.41
C LEU A 420 -6.92 0.27 -31.62
N LEU A 421 -5.87 0.24 -30.78
CA LEU A 421 -4.79 -0.73 -30.88
C LEU A 421 -5.21 -2.06 -30.25
N VAL A 422 -5.13 -3.14 -31.03
CA VAL A 422 -5.23 -4.53 -30.54
C VAL A 422 -3.94 -5.28 -30.87
N THR A 423 -3.27 -5.82 -29.85
CA THR A 423 -2.10 -6.69 -30.04
C THR A 423 -2.48 -8.15 -29.82
N CYS A 424 -2.25 -8.98 -30.83
CA CYS A 424 -2.60 -10.40 -30.87
C CYS A 424 -1.33 -11.26 -30.93
N TYR A 425 -1.37 -12.46 -30.38
CA TYR A 425 -0.33 -13.48 -30.49
C TYR A 425 -0.91 -14.83 -30.92
N SER A 426 -1.79 -15.42 -30.11
CA SER A 426 -2.28 -16.80 -30.28
C SER A 426 -3.75 -16.98 -29.91
N GLU A 427 -4.53 -15.90 -29.94
CA GLU A 427 -5.94 -15.88 -29.52
C GLU A 427 -6.85 -16.49 -30.60
N GLY A 428 -7.96 -17.10 -30.17
CA GLY A 428 -8.95 -17.69 -31.08
C GLY A 428 -9.87 -16.67 -31.73
N GLU A 429 -10.56 -17.08 -32.81
CA GLU A 429 -11.50 -16.21 -33.53
C GLU A 429 -12.60 -15.67 -32.61
N SER A 430 -13.13 -16.47 -31.69
CA SER A 430 -14.20 -16.05 -30.77
C SER A 430 -13.78 -14.88 -29.88
N SER A 431 -12.56 -14.91 -29.32
CA SER A 431 -11.95 -13.81 -28.57
C SER A 431 -11.69 -12.59 -29.45
N LEU A 432 -10.99 -12.76 -30.57
CA LEU A 432 -10.62 -11.68 -31.49
C LEU A 432 -11.86 -10.94 -32.02
N ARG A 433 -12.85 -11.71 -32.49
CA ARG A 433 -14.14 -11.19 -32.95
C ARG A 433 -14.85 -10.43 -31.83
N THR A 434 -14.94 -10.98 -30.62
CA THR A 434 -15.57 -10.30 -29.47
C THR A 434 -14.91 -8.95 -29.18
N THR A 435 -13.58 -8.90 -29.19
CA THR A 435 -12.79 -7.68 -28.95
C THR A 435 -13.01 -6.65 -30.06
N ILE A 436 -12.80 -7.02 -31.33
CA ILE A 436 -12.90 -6.12 -32.48
C ILE A 436 -14.34 -5.62 -32.70
N GLU A 437 -15.35 -6.49 -32.54
CA GLU A 437 -16.76 -6.08 -32.58
C GLU A 437 -17.11 -5.10 -31.45
N SER A 438 -16.58 -5.31 -30.24
CA SER A 438 -16.81 -4.37 -29.13
C SER A 438 -16.18 -3.00 -29.34
N LEU A 439 -15.01 -2.96 -30.00
CA LEU A 439 -14.35 -1.73 -30.42
C LEU A 439 -15.12 -1.00 -31.53
N ALA A 440 -15.61 -1.72 -32.54
CA ALA A 440 -16.48 -1.15 -33.57
C ALA A 440 -17.80 -0.61 -32.99
N ALA A 441 -18.39 -1.34 -32.03
CA ALA A 441 -19.64 -0.98 -31.37
C ALA A 441 -19.61 0.38 -30.63
N THR A 442 -18.43 0.87 -30.23
CA THR A 442 -18.25 2.12 -29.45
C THR A 442 -19.01 3.35 -29.95
N GLU A 443 -19.45 4.18 -28.99
CA GLU A 443 -20.24 5.40 -29.14
C GLU A 443 -19.43 6.60 -29.65
N TYR A 444 -18.76 6.44 -30.79
CA TYR A 444 -17.97 7.48 -31.45
C TYR A 444 -17.98 7.30 -32.99
N PRO A 445 -17.86 8.36 -33.82
CA PRO A 445 -17.98 8.26 -35.28
C PRO A 445 -16.95 7.31 -35.91
N ASP A 446 -17.38 6.54 -36.91
CA ASP A 446 -16.53 5.52 -37.55
C ASP A 446 -15.38 6.14 -38.36
N ASN A 447 -15.60 7.30 -39.00
CA ASN A 447 -14.57 8.10 -39.66
C ASN A 447 -13.56 8.78 -38.69
N LYS A 448 -13.74 8.61 -37.38
CA LYS A 448 -12.83 9.11 -36.33
C LYS A 448 -12.08 7.99 -35.60
N LYS A 449 -12.32 6.73 -35.96
CA LYS A 449 -11.71 5.54 -35.37
C LYS A 449 -10.86 4.81 -36.42
N LEU A 450 -9.64 4.45 -36.06
CA LEU A 450 -8.81 3.52 -36.82
C LEU A 450 -8.60 2.26 -35.99
N LEU A 451 -9.13 1.11 -36.42
CA LEU A 451 -8.72 -0.19 -35.87
C LEU A 451 -7.29 -0.50 -36.33
N PHE A 452 -6.39 -0.73 -35.39
CA PHE A 452 -4.99 -1.03 -35.67
C PHE A 452 -4.64 -2.36 -34.99
N ILE A 453 -4.62 -3.44 -35.78
CA ILE A 453 -4.44 -4.80 -35.27
C ILE A 453 -3.00 -5.22 -35.56
N ILE A 454 -2.29 -5.78 -34.58
CA ILE A 454 -0.91 -6.25 -34.73
C ILE A 454 -0.77 -7.69 -34.29
N CYS A 455 -0.51 -8.60 -35.22
CA CYS A 455 -0.17 -10.01 -34.93
C CYS A 455 1.34 -10.15 -34.69
N ASP A 456 1.73 -10.59 -33.49
CA ASP A 456 3.11 -10.74 -33.03
C ASP A 456 3.77 -12.04 -33.55
N GLY A 457 3.82 -12.17 -34.88
CA GLY A 457 4.38 -13.31 -35.58
C GLY A 457 3.32 -14.13 -36.33
N ILE A 458 3.79 -15.11 -37.11
CA ILE A 458 2.95 -16.14 -37.73
C ILE A 458 2.85 -17.30 -36.74
N ILE A 459 1.72 -17.39 -36.04
CA ILE A 459 1.49 -18.25 -34.88
C ILE A 459 0.09 -18.85 -34.98
N THR A 460 -0.04 -20.14 -34.68
CA THR A 460 -1.33 -20.83 -34.51
C THR A 460 -1.57 -21.11 -33.03
N GLY A 461 -2.74 -20.74 -32.51
CA GLY A 461 -3.12 -20.99 -31.13
C GLY A 461 -3.47 -22.46 -30.86
N SER A 462 -3.32 -22.90 -29.61
CA SER A 462 -3.75 -24.25 -29.22
C SER A 462 -5.27 -24.37 -29.35
N GLY A 463 -5.74 -25.31 -30.18
CA GLY A 463 -7.16 -25.47 -30.49
C GLY A 463 -7.70 -24.57 -31.62
N ASN A 464 -6.84 -23.87 -32.37
CA ASN A 464 -7.20 -23.14 -33.58
C ASN A 464 -6.70 -23.88 -34.84
N ASP A 465 -7.55 -24.03 -35.86
CA ASP A 465 -7.15 -24.63 -37.16
C ASP A 465 -6.40 -23.64 -38.08
N ARG A 466 -6.45 -22.34 -37.76
CA ARG A 466 -5.93 -21.22 -38.57
C ARG A 466 -4.97 -20.36 -37.76
N SER A 467 -3.99 -19.73 -38.41
CA SER A 467 -3.06 -18.83 -37.71
C SER A 467 -3.73 -17.51 -37.30
N THR A 468 -3.25 -16.87 -36.23
CA THR A 468 -3.77 -15.58 -35.75
C THR A 468 -3.82 -14.51 -36.87
N PRO A 469 -2.81 -14.39 -37.75
CA PRO A 469 -2.90 -13.56 -38.97
C PRO A 469 -4.04 -13.91 -39.93
N GLU A 470 -4.27 -15.20 -40.25
CA GLU A 470 -5.36 -15.63 -41.15
C GLU A 470 -6.73 -15.31 -40.56
N ILE A 471 -6.90 -15.53 -39.26
CA ILE A 471 -8.13 -15.20 -38.54
C ILE A 471 -8.38 -13.69 -38.65
N CYS A 472 -7.42 -12.85 -38.25
CA CYS A 472 -7.53 -11.40 -38.33
C CYS A 472 -7.76 -10.88 -39.76
N SER A 473 -7.14 -11.49 -40.77
CA SER A 473 -7.35 -11.12 -42.18
C SER A 473 -8.77 -11.48 -42.64
N SER A 474 -9.27 -12.68 -42.30
CA SER A 474 -10.63 -13.12 -42.64
C SER A 474 -11.76 -12.35 -41.94
N LEU A 475 -11.42 -11.56 -40.91
CA LEU A 475 -12.34 -10.64 -40.25
C LEU A 475 -12.46 -9.27 -40.97
N MET A 476 -11.63 -9.01 -41.99
CA MET A 476 -11.52 -7.70 -42.65
C MET A 476 -11.98 -7.73 -44.11
N GLU A 477 -12.74 -6.71 -44.51
CA GLU A 477 -12.97 -6.37 -45.92
C GLU A 477 -11.72 -5.64 -46.45
N LEU A 478 -10.85 -6.33 -47.20
CA LEU A 478 -9.67 -5.71 -47.81
C LEU A 478 -10.06 -4.60 -48.78
N ASP A 479 -9.32 -3.49 -48.79
CA ASP A 479 -9.54 -2.39 -49.73
C ASP A 479 -8.88 -2.74 -51.09
N PRO A 480 -9.64 -2.76 -52.21
CA PRO A 480 -9.14 -3.18 -53.52
C PRO A 480 -8.09 -2.24 -54.13
N ALA A 481 -7.77 -1.10 -53.50
CA ALA A 481 -6.64 -0.25 -53.88
C ALA A 481 -5.27 -0.82 -53.44
N PHE A 482 -5.23 -1.95 -52.72
CA PHE A 482 -4.00 -2.59 -52.25
C PHE A 482 -3.97 -4.11 -52.52
N ASP A 483 -2.77 -4.66 -52.59
CA ASP A 483 -2.54 -6.09 -52.83
C ASP A 483 -3.17 -6.96 -51.73
N SER A 484 -3.84 -8.05 -52.13
CA SER A 484 -4.43 -9.01 -51.20
C SER A 484 -3.39 -9.81 -50.40
N ASP A 485 -2.15 -9.90 -50.91
CA ASP A 485 -0.99 -10.28 -50.11
C ASP A 485 0.15 -9.25 -50.27
N PRO A 486 0.29 -8.29 -49.33
CA PRO A 486 1.22 -7.18 -49.44
C PRO A 486 2.66 -7.59 -49.11
N THR A 487 3.62 -6.93 -49.74
CA THR A 487 5.06 -7.23 -49.59
C THR A 487 5.58 -6.96 -48.16
N PRO A 488 6.36 -7.88 -47.55
CA PRO A 488 6.93 -7.68 -46.23
C PRO A 488 7.90 -6.49 -46.14
N GLN A 489 7.60 -5.51 -45.29
CA GLN A 489 8.42 -4.32 -45.08
C GLN A 489 9.33 -4.42 -43.86
N SER A 490 10.59 -4.02 -44.02
CA SER A 490 11.59 -4.06 -42.94
C SER A 490 11.40 -2.96 -41.89
N TYR A 491 11.61 -3.33 -40.62
CA TYR A 491 11.71 -2.44 -39.48
C TYR A 491 12.76 -2.92 -38.46
N LEU A 492 13.05 -2.08 -37.46
CA LEU A 492 13.95 -2.42 -36.34
C LEU A 492 13.12 -2.81 -35.11
N ALA A 493 13.31 -4.04 -34.64
CA ALA A 493 12.59 -4.66 -33.54
C ALA A 493 13.41 -4.67 -32.23
N VAL A 494 12.72 -4.85 -31.10
CA VAL A 494 13.33 -4.94 -29.77
C VAL A 494 13.89 -6.35 -29.52
N ALA A 495 14.99 -6.66 -30.21
CA ALA A 495 15.79 -7.86 -30.01
C ALA A 495 17.29 -7.59 -30.25
N ALA A 496 18.13 -8.60 -30.00
CA ALA A 496 19.58 -8.58 -30.22
C ALA A 496 20.00 -9.56 -31.33
N GLY A 497 21.18 -9.36 -31.92
CA GLY A 497 21.66 -10.15 -33.06
C GLY A 497 20.82 -9.95 -34.33
N SER A 498 20.80 -10.93 -35.23
CA SER A 498 20.04 -10.85 -36.49
C SER A 498 18.53 -10.60 -36.27
N LYS A 499 17.99 -11.05 -35.13
CA LYS A 499 16.60 -10.83 -34.71
C LYS A 499 16.21 -9.36 -34.53
N GLN A 500 17.17 -8.43 -34.41
CA GLN A 500 16.91 -6.99 -34.39
C GLN A 500 16.30 -6.49 -35.72
N HIS A 501 16.64 -7.12 -36.84
CA HIS A 501 15.94 -6.91 -38.09
C HIS A 501 14.70 -7.80 -38.13
N ASN A 502 13.55 -7.21 -38.46
CA ASN A 502 12.28 -7.93 -38.61
C ASN A 502 11.52 -7.33 -39.80
N ARG A 503 10.59 -8.10 -40.39
CA ARG A 503 9.66 -7.61 -41.40
C ARG A 503 8.22 -7.79 -40.96
N ALA A 504 7.34 -6.95 -41.50
CA ALA A 504 5.90 -7.09 -41.33
C ALA A 504 5.14 -6.80 -42.64
N LYS A 505 4.08 -7.56 -42.89
CA LYS A 505 3.08 -7.28 -43.92
C LYS A 505 2.03 -6.30 -43.38
N VAL A 506 1.55 -5.38 -44.21
CA VAL A 506 0.53 -4.37 -43.84
C VAL A 506 -0.67 -4.48 -44.77
N TYR A 507 -1.75 -5.05 -44.25
CA TYR A 507 -3.05 -5.14 -44.91
C TYR A 507 -3.90 -3.92 -44.54
N ALA A 508 -4.72 -3.45 -45.47
CA ALA A 508 -5.58 -2.27 -45.32
C ALA A 508 -7.00 -2.59 -45.78
N GLY A 509 -7.99 -2.09 -45.05
CA GLY A 509 -9.38 -2.45 -45.28
C GLY A 509 -10.33 -1.86 -44.26
N TYR A 510 -11.46 -2.53 -44.08
CA TYR A 510 -12.53 -2.10 -43.18
C TYR A 510 -13.08 -3.29 -42.39
N PHE A 511 -13.45 -3.05 -41.13
CA PHE A 511 -14.22 -3.99 -40.33
C PHE A 511 -15.70 -3.62 -40.40
N ARG A 512 -16.54 -4.53 -40.91
CA ARG A 512 -17.99 -4.35 -40.97
C ARG A 512 -18.65 -4.90 -39.70
N TRP A 513 -19.48 -4.09 -39.05
CA TRP A 513 -20.27 -4.52 -37.90
C TRP A 513 -21.67 -3.90 -37.95
N LYS A 514 -22.69 -4.71 -38.26
CA LYS A 514 -24.06 -4.23 -38.52
C LYS A 514 -24.02 -3.13 -39.60
N ASN A 515 -24.46 -1.93 -39.27
CA ASN A 515 -24.46 -0.77 -40.18
C ASN A 515 -23.18 0.09 -40.08
N LYS A 516 -22.20 -0.30 -39.27
CA LYS A 516 -20.89 0.38 -39.12
C LYS A 516 -19.85 -0.23 -40.05
N ARG A 517 -18.96 0.60 -40.59
CA ARG A 517 -17.81 0.20 -41.43
C ARG A 517 -16.59 0.98 -40.98
N VAL A 518 -15.80 0.39 -40.08
CA VAL A 518 -14.68 1.07 -39.40
C VAL A 518 -13.38 0.85 -40.17
N PRO A 519 -12.62 1.91 -40.53
CA PRO A 519 -11.30 1.78 -41.13
C PRO A 519 -10.36 0.89 -40.30
N THR A 520 -9.66 -0.04 -40.96
CA THR A 520 -8.84 -1.07 -40.30
C THR A 520 -7.49 -1.25 -41.01
N VAL A 521 -6.42 -1.30 -40.22
CA VAL A 521 -5.07 -1.71 -40.66
C VAL A 521 -4.65 -2.92 -39.84
N LEU A 522 -4.15 -3.95 -40.52
CA LEU A 522 -3.64 -5.18 -39.91
C LEU A 522 -2.15 -5.33 -40.24
N VAL A 523 -1.32 -5.36 -39.21
CA VAL A 523 0.14 -5.54 -39.28
C VAL A 523 0.48 -6.96 -38.84
N VAL A 524 1.09 -7.74 -39.73
CA VAL A 524 1.50 -9.12 -39.46
C VAL A 524 3.01 -9.21 -39.48
N LYS A 525 3.66 -9.42 -38.33
CA LYS A 525 5.10 -9.68 -38.29
C LYS A 525 5.41 -11.05 -38.88
N CYS A 526 6.45 -11.15 -39.70
CA CYS A 526 6.81 -12.38 -40.41
C CYS A 526 8.28 -12.82 -40.26
N GLY A 527 9.15 -12.02 -39.62
CA GLY A 527 10.55 -12.38 -39.39
C GLY A 527 11.52 -11.75 -40.40
N ASN A 528 12.80 -12.04 -40.22
CA ASN A 528 13.78 -11.97 -41.31
C ASN A 528 13.74 -13.26 -42.14
N GLU A 529 14.46 -13.32 -43.25
CA GLU A 529 14.51 -14.51 -44.12
C GLU A 529 15.04 -15.75 -43.38
N GLU A 530 15.96 -15.58 -42.43
CA GLU A 530 16.44 -16.65 -41.55
C GLU A 530 15.35 -17.25 -40.65
N GLU A 531 14.25 -16.56 -40.40
CA GLU A 531 13.19 -16.98 -39.48
C GLU A 531 11.96 -17.61 -40.17
N HIS A 532 11.88 -17.62 -41.50
CA HIS A 532 10.66 -17.98 -42.23
C HIS A 532 10.16 -19.41 -41.92
N GLU A 533 11.07 -20.37 -41.80
CA GLU A 533 10.78 -21.78 -41.48
C GLU A 533 10.68 -22.06 -39.97
N LYS A 534 10.96 -21.07 -39.11
CA LYS A 534 11.02 -21.26 -37.65
C LYS A 534 9.62 -21.09 -37.05
N PRO A 535 9.21 -21.94 -36.07
CA PRO A 535 7.83 -22.01 -35.57
C PRO A 535 7.35 -20.78 -34.75
N LYS A 536 8.13 -19.68 -34.73
CA LYS A 536 7.78 -18.38 -34.14
C LYS A 536 8.31 -17.22 -35.00
N ALA A 537 8.19 -17.34 -36.31
CA ALA A 537 8.63 -16.33 -37.28
C ALA A 537 8.08 -14.94 -36.94
N GLY A 538 8.96 -13.93 -36.85
CA GLY A 538 8.59 -12.54 -36.56
C GLY A 538 8.17 -12.22 -35.13
N ASN A 539 8.01 -13.20 -34.24
CA ASN A 539 7.59 -12.99 -32.86
C ASN A 539 8.66 -12.23 -32.05
N ARG A 540 8.25 -11.16 -31.35
CA ARG A 540 9.12 -10.30 -30.54
C ARG A 540 8.50 -9.82 -29.22
N GLY A 541 7.28 -10.26 -28.91
CA GLY A 541 6.54 -9.92 -27.69
C GLY A 541 5.65 -8.68 -27.85
N LYS A 542 4.58 -8.62 -27.04
CA LYS A 542 3.61 -7.52 -26.98
C LYS A 542 4.23 -6.13 -26.94
N ARG A 543 5.35 -5.96 -26.22
CA ARG A 543 6.11 -4.69 -26.14
C ARG A 543 6.62 -4.22 -27.50
N ASP A 544 7.14 -5.13 -28.34
CA ASP A 544 7.59 -4.80 -29.68
C ASP A 544 6.41 -4.42 -30.58
N SER A 545 5.26 -5.11 -30.45
CA SER A 545 4.04 -4.76 -31.17
C SER A 545 3.56 -3.35 -30.84
N GLN A 546 3.49 -2.99 -29.55
CA GLN A 546 3.14 -1.63 -29.12
C GLN A 546 4.16 -0.60 -29.64
N LEU A 547 5.45 -0.94 -29.69
CA LEU A 547 6.49 -0.04 -30.19
C LEU A 547 6.46 0.18 -31.71
N ILE A 548 5.88 -0.71 -32.53
CA ILE A 548 5.61 -0.39 -33.94
C ILE A 548 4.73 0.86 -34.02
N LEU A 549 3.63 0.89 -33.25
CA LEU A 549 2.70 2.02 -33.23
C LEU A 549 3.35 3.30 -32.68
N MET A 550 4.04 3.20 -31.53
CA MET A 550 4.64 4.35 -30.88
C MET A 550 5.81 4.95 -31.67
N ASN A 551 6.64 4.12 -32.31
CA ASN A 551 7.72 4.60 -33.19
C ASN A 551 7.16 5.25 -34.45
N PHE A 552 6.11 4.68 -35.05
CA PHE A 552 5.44 5.25 -36.22
C PHE A 552 4.91 6.66 -35.93
N PHE A 553 4.05 6.83 -34.92
CA PHE A 553 3.51 8.15 -34.61
C PHE A 553 4.56 9.15 -34.11
N SER A 554 5.61 8.69 -33.41
CA SER A 554 6.76 9.54 -33.08
C SER A 554 7.45 10.07 -34.35
N ARG A 555 7.79 9.20 -35.30
CA ARG A 555 8.43 9.59 -36.57
C ARG A 555 7.56 10.54 -37.39
N VAL A 556 6.25 10.29 -37.47
CA VAL A 556 5.30 11.19 -38.16
C VAL A 556 5.21 12.55 -37.47
N THR A 557 5.10 12.58 -36.14
CA THR A 557 4.96 13.83 -35.36
C THR A 557 6.19 14.72 -35.49
N TYR A 558 7.38 14.15 -35.33
CA TYR A 558 8.65 14.88 -35.36
C TYR A 558 9.25 15.02 -36.77
N ASN A 559 8.61 14.45 -37.80
CA ASN A 559 9.11 14.43 -39.19
C ASN A 559 10.51 13.79 -39.28
N ASP A 560 10.71 12.69 -38.56
CA ASP A 560 11.95 11.90 -38.53
C ASP A 560 11.98 10.86 -39.68
N ARG A 561 13.14 10.23 -39.88
CA ARG A 561 13.36 9.23 -40.95
C ARG A 561 12.48 7.99 -40.73
N MET A 562 11.44 7.87 -41.54
CA MET A 562 10.61 6.68 -41.67
C MET A 562 11.39 5.45 -42.20
N THR A 563 11.05 4.28 -41.67
CA THR A 563 11.41 2.96 -42.22
C THR A 563 10.43 2.57 -43.35
N PRO A 564 10.74 1.54 -44.17
CA PRO A 564 9.79 1.04 -45.17
C PRO A 564 8.43 0.65 -44.58
N LEU A 565 8.40 0.09 -43.37
CA LEU A 565 7.15 -0.23 -42.67
C LEU A 565 6.35 1.03 -42.28
N ASP A 566 7.02 2.06 -41.77
CA ASP A 566 6.36 3.33 -41.43
C ASP A 566 5.75 4.00 -42.69
N TYR A 567 6.44 3.93 -43.84
CA TYR A 567 5.97 4.52 -45.08
C TYR A 567 4.71 3.81 -45.62
N GLU A 568 4.68 2.46 -45.58
CA GLU A 568 3.47 1.71 -45.94
C GLU A 568 2.29 1.99 -45.00
N LEU A 569 2.55 2.09 -43.68
CA LEU A 569 1.55 2.50 -42.70
C LEU A 569 1.02 3.91 -43.01
N PHE A 570 1.89 4.87 -43.31
CA PHE A 570 1.50 6.24 -43.65
C PHE A 570 0.57 6.27 -44.88
N ARG A 571 0.98 5.62 -45.97
CA ARG A 571 0.22 5.54 -47.24
C ARG A 571 -1.17 4.93 -47.04
N LYS A 572 -1.24 3.79 -46.33
CA LYS A 572 -2.49 3.05 -46.11
C LYS A 572 -3.43 3.76 -45.13
N ILE A 573 -2.92 4.36 -44.07
CA ILE A 573 -3.73 5.14 -43.12
C ILE A 573 -4.27 6.40 -43.79
N GLN A 574 -3.46 7.11 -44.57
CA GLN A 574 -3.91 8.32 -45.29
C GLN A 574 -5.04 8.02 -46.28
N HIS A 575 -4.96 6.90 -47.01
CA HIS A 575 -6.01 6.43 -47.91
C HIS A 575 -7.30 6.08 -47.16
N LEU A 576 -7.23 5.23 -46.14
CA LEU A 576 -8.42 4.75 -45.41
C LEU A 576 -9.12 5.86 -44.60
N MET A 577 -8.36 6.79 -44.04
CA MET A 577 -8.87 7.83 -43.13
C MET A 577 -9.13 9.18 -43.81
N GLN A 578 -8.65 9.38 -45.04
CA GLN A 578 -8.67 10.66 -45.77
C GLN A 578 -8.00 11.83 -45.01
N VAL A 579 -7.19 11.52 -43.99
CA VAL A 579 -6.37 12.47 -43.21
C VAL A 579 -4.98 11.89 -42.97
N THR A 580 -3.98 12.76 -42.91
CA THR A 580 -2.60 12.37 -42.59
C THR A 580 -2.49 11.85 -41.14
N PRO A 581 -1.57 10.92 -40.83
CA PRO A 581 -1.49 10.35 -39.49
C PRO A 581 -1.13 11.35 -38.37
N ASP A 582 -0.61 12.55 -38.68
CA ASP A 582 -0.39 13.66 -37.72
C ASP A 582 -1.67 14.24 -37.09
N LYS A 583 -2.84 13.74 -37.49
CA LYS A 583 -4.17 14.10 -36.99
C LYS A 583 -4.72 13.15 -35.92
N PHE A 584 -4.01 12.05 -35.63
CA PHE A 584 -4.32 11.17 -34.51
C PHE A 584 -3.64 11.69 -33.24
N GLU A 585 -4.45 11.97 -32.22
CA GLU A 585 -3.96 12.51 -30.93
C GLU A 585 -4.11 11.49 -29.79
N ILE A 586 -4.88 10.40 -29.99
CA ILE A 586 -5.32 9.48 -28.93
C ILE A 586 -5.13 8.03 -29.36
N VAL A 587 -4.64 7.18 -28.46
CA VAL A 587 -4.61 5.72 -28.63
C VAL A 587 -5.34 5.05 -27.46
N LEU A 588 -6.37 4.28 -27.74
CA LEU A 588 -6.95 3.31 -26.81
C LEU A 588 -6.31 1.94 -27.11
N MET A 589 -5.59 1.38 -26.14
CA MET A 589 -4.96 0.06 -26.23
C MET A 589 -5.82 -0.98 -25.53
N VAL A 590 -6.08 -2.12 -26.20
CA VAL A 590 -6.93 -3.20 -25.70
C VAL A 590 -6.27 -4.55 -26.00
N ASP A 591 -6.38 -5.48 -25.05
CA ASP A 591 -5.88 -6.85 -25.20
C ASP A 591 -6.86 -7.69 -26.04
N ALA A 592 -6.34 -8.65 -26.80
CA ALA A 592 -7.11 -9.38 -27.82
C ALA A 592 -8.28 -10.24 -27.27
N ASP A 593 -8.37 -10.42 -25.96
CA ASP A 593 -9.45 -11.11 -25.22
C ASP A 593 -10.45 -10.15 -24.53
N THR A 594 -10.22 -8.83 -24.60
CA THR A 594 -10.89 -7.85 -23.75
C THR A 594 -12.06 -7.17 -24.44
N LYS A 595 -13.29 -7.47 -23.98
CA LYS A 595 -14.52 -6.82 -24.42
C LYS A 595 -14.66 -5.39 -23.85
N VAL A 596 -14.78 -4.42 -24.73
CA VAL A 596 -14.97 -2.98 -24.42
C VAL A 596 -16.46 -2.64 -24.26
N TYR A 597 -16.80 -1.73 -23.35
CA TYR A 597 -18.18 -1.20 -23.23
C TYR A 597 -18.43 -0.09 -24.27
N PRO A 598 -19.64 0.03 -24.85
CA PRO A 598 -19.91 1.02 -25.90
C PRO A 598 -19.55 2.47 -25.53
N SER A 599 -19.76 2.84 -24.27
CA SER A 599 -19.46 4.18 -23.74
C SER A 599 -17.97 4.45 -23.49
N SER A 600 -17.10 3.43 -23.39
CA SER A 600 -15.71 3.58 -22.92
C SER A 600 -14.90 4.59 -23.72
N LEU A 601 -14.98 4.53 -25.06
CA LEU A 601 -14.26 5.45 -25.94
C LEU A 601 -14.77 6.90 -25.81
N ARG A 602 -16.08 7.09 -25.68
CA ARG A 602 -16.70 8.42 -25.46
C ARG A 602 -16.28 9.00 -24.10
N LEU A 603 -16.23 8.20 -23.05
CA LEU A 603 -15.80 8.64 -21.71
C LEU A 603 -14.30 9.03 -21.72
N LEU A 604 -13.45 8.23 -22.35
CA LEU A 604 -12.02 8.52 -22.53
C LEU A 604 -11.81 9.86 -23.27
N LEU A 605 -12.50 10.05 -24.40
CA LEU A 605 -12.38 11.25 -25.22
C LEU A 605 -13.01 12.49 -24.58
N ASN A 606 -14.05 12.32 -23.76
CA ASN A 606 -14.58 13.39 -22.91
C ASN A 606 -13.49 13.89 -21.94
N CYS A 607 -12.83 12.99 -21.20
CA CYS A 607 -11.78 13.35 -20.25
C CYS A 607 -10.63 14.14 -20.91
N VAL A 608 -10.06 13.65 -22.02
CA VAL A 608 -8.91 14.30 -22.70
C VAL A 608 -9.31 15.55 -23.52
N ASN A 609 -10.61 15.78 -23.74
CA ASN A 609 -11.14 17.05 -24.24
C ASN A 609 -11.41 18.06 -23.10
N ASN A 610 -11.79 17.59 -21.92
CA ASN A 610 -12.01 18.45 -20.74
C ASN A 610 -10.69 18.93 -20.11
N ASP A 611 -9.67 18.07 -20.08
CA ASP A 611 -8.34 18.40 -19.60
C ASP A 611 -7.25 17.91 -20.58
N PRO A 612 -6.56 18.82 -21.28
CA PRO A 612 -5.50 18.49 -22.24
C PRO A 612 -4.16 18.11 -21.57
N LEU A 613 -4.04 18.16 -20.24
CA LEU A 613 -2.85 17.72 -19.50
C LEU A 613 -2.87 16.20 -19.23
N ILE A 614 -4.02 15.54 -19.39
CA ILE A 614 -4.17 14.10 -19.20
C ILE A 614 -3.41 13.34 -20.32
N MET A 615 -2.22 12.84 -19.99
CA MET A 615 -1.38 12.05 -20.90
C MET A 615 -1.88 10.61 -21.11
N GLY A 616 -2.72 10.09 -20.20
CA GLY A 616 -3.24 8.73 -20.27
C GLY A 616 -4.35 8.48 -19.26
N LEU A 617 -5.18 7.47 -19.53
CA LEU A 617 -6.31 7.07 -18.69
C LEU A 617 -6.36 5.55 -18.60
N CYS A 618 -6.49 5.01 -17.39
CA CYS A 618 -6.64 3.57 -17.20
C CYS A 618 -8.12 3.19 -17.08
N GLY A 619 -8.61 2.33 -17.97
CA GLY A 619 -9.96 1.78 -17.86
C GLY A 619 -10.10 0.83 -16.67
N GLU A 620 -11.29 0.82 -16.07
CA GLU A 620 -11.69 -0.24 -15.15
C GLU A 620 -11.73 -1.59 -15.90
N THR A 621 -11.20 -2.64 -15.29
CA THR A 621 -11.14 -3.98 -15.89
C THR A 621 -11.98 -4.94 -15.03
N LYS A 622 -12.89 -5.71 -15.64
CA LYS A 622 -13.82 -6.61 -14.94
C LYS A 622 -13.79 -8.00 -15.55
N ILE A 623 -13.49 -9.02 -14.72
CA ILE A 623 -13.70 -10.44 -15.06
C ILE A 623 -15.17 -10.64 -15.44
N ALA A 624 -15.43 -11.23 -16.61
CA ALA A 624 -16.78 -11.49 -17.11
C ALA A 624 -17.38 -12.78 -16.52
N ASN A 625 -16.60 -13.86 -16.48
CA ASN A 625 -16.99 -15.21 -16.06
C ASN A 625 -16.90 -15.42 -14.53
N LYS A 626 -17.30 -14.41 -13.75
CA LYS A 626 -17.12 -14.27 -12.27
C LYS A 626 -17.52 -15.45 -11.38
N ARG A 627 -18.32 -16.39 -11.90
CA ARG A 627 -18.87 -17.56 -11.17
C ARG A 627 -18.67 -18.88 -11.92
N GLN A 628 -17.86 -18.92 -12.98
CA GLN A 628 -17.68 -20.12 -13.80
C GLN A 628 -16.85 -21.20 -13.08
N SER A 629 -15.90 -20.80 -12.24
CA SER A 629 -15.12 -21.69 -11.38
C SER A 629 -14.76 -21.05 -10.05
N TRP A 630 -14.42 -21.87 -9.06
CA TRP A 630 -13.89 -21.43 -7.76
C TRP A 630 -12.67 -20.49 -7.91
N VAL A 631 -11.79 -20.78 -8.87
CA VAL A 631 -10.62 -19.93 -9.19
C VAL A 631 -11.07 -18.54 -9.65
N THR A 632 -12.00 -18.46 -10.63
CA THR A 632 -12.52 -17.16 -11.10
C THR A 632 -13.26 -16.39 -10.01
N ALA A 633 -13.94 -17.08 -9.09
CA ALA A 633 -14.68 -16.45 -8.00
C ALA A 633 -13.74 -15.79 -6.96
N ILE A 634 -12.61 -16.43 -6.64
CA ILE A 634 -11.57 -15.83 -5.77
C ILE A 634 -10.90 -14.65 -6.48
N GLN A 635 -10.55 -14.82 -7.76
CA GLN A 635 -9.92 -13.75 -8.54
C GLN A 635 -10.77 -12.48 -8.61
N VAL A 636 -12.10 -12.55 -8.58
CA VAL A 636 -12.99 -11.36 -8.59
C VAL A 636 -12.70 -10.39 -7.44
N PHE A 637 -12.33 -10.86 -6.25
CA PHE A 637 -11.97 -9.97 -5.14
C PHE A 637 -10.63 -9.27 -5.41
N GLU A 638 -9.59 -10.04 -5.75
CA GLU A 638 -8.25 -9.52 -6.06
C GLU A 638 -8.29 -8.53 -7.22
N TYR A 639 -9.02 -8.84 -8.30
CA TYR A 639 -9.25 -7.94 -9.42
C TYR A 639 -10.02 -6.66 -9.04
N TYR A 640 -10.95 -6.72 -8.08
CA TYR A 640 -11.68 -5.53 -7.63
C TYR A 640 -10.79 -4.60 -6.77
N ILE A 641 -9.95 -5.18 -5.90
CA ILE A 641 -8.95 -4.41 -5.14
C ILE A 641 -7.92 -3.79 -6.12
N SER A 642 -7.33 -4.59 -7.00
CA SER A 642 -6.21 -4.18 -7.87
C SER A 642 -6.65 -3.33 -9.07
N HIS A 643 -7.68 -3.73 -9.82
CA HIS A 643 -8.09 -3.09 -11.09
C HIS A 643 -9.23 -2.06 -10.97
N HIS A 644 -9.82 -1.86 -9.79
CA HIS A 644 -10.81 -0.81 -9.51
C HIS A 644 -10.37 0.08 -8.33
N LEU A 645 -10.35 -0.41 -7.08
CA LEU A 645 -10.06 0.44 -5.91
C LEU A 645 -8.64 1.04 -5.91
N GLY A 646 -7.62 0.26 -6.25
CA GLY A 646 -6.23 0.71 -6.32
C GLY A 646 -6.03 1.85 -7.32
N LYS A 647 -6.54 1.67 -8.55
CA LYS A 647 -6.54 2.69 -9.60
C LYS A 647 -7.35 3.93 -9.23
N GLY A 648 -8.52 3.74 -8.61
CA GLY A 648 -9.39 4.83 -8.16
C GLY A 648 -8.72 5.70 -7.09
N PHE A 649 -7.99 5.08 -6.15
CA PHE A 649 -7.12 5.78 -5.21
C PHE A 649 -5.96 6.51 -5.93
N GLU A 650 -5.27 5.86 -6.86
CA GLU A 650 -4.15 6.48 -7.62
C GLU A 650 -4.61 7.72 -8.41
N SER A 651 -5.78 7.64 -9.04
CA SER A 651 -6.40 8.73 -9.82
C SER A 651 -6.88 9.94 -8.98
N VAL A 652 -6.68 9.94 -7.67
CA VAL A 652 -6.84 11.14 -6.81
C VAL A 652 -5.59 12.03 -6.83
N PHE A 653 -4.42 11.47 -7.18
CA PHE A 653 -3.13 12.17 -7.13
C PHE A 653 -2.62 12.66 -8.49
N GLY A 654 -3.12 12.09 -9.60
CA GLY A 654 -2.73 12.41 -10.98
C GLY A 654 -2.73 11.17 -11.86
#